data_AF-A0A0B4R738-F1
#
_entry.id   AF-A0A0B4R738-F1
#
_cell.length_a   1.000
_cell.length_b   1.000
_cell.length_c   1.000
_cell.angle_alpha   90.00
_cell.angle_beta   90.00
_cell.angle_gamma   90.00
#
_symmetry.space_group_name_H-M   'P 1'
#
loop_
_entity.id
_entity.type
_entity.pdbx_description
1 polymer ?
#
loop_
_entity_poly.entity_id
_entity_poly.type
_entity_poly.pdbx_seq_one_letter_code
_entity_poly.pdbx_strand_id
1 'polypeptide(L)'
;MAEHKSDHHLPAVAEAFPVTPYIPLAAPAADAEGEEGAVPLTHYLWLLKRHRWKMLAFVAATVAATVIVSSRLTPVYESTATVDVDRQTPTGVIGQEATRSVTNDADQFLATQVKLIQSDSVLRPVVERYGLRGRDGEVEESGGLAEERAAEAPVMLKRLKVTRPPNTYLLLISYRSSEPRLAAQVANGIAQSYLEHTYHIRYRSSLGLSSFMEKQLDELKAKMERSSGALMAFERELNVINPEEKTSILSSRLLQLNTEYTSAQADRVRKEAAAASVKGGTLAAAQVSSQGESLRKLTERRDETQERFAEVKTHYGAGHPEYRKAAAQLGEVERLLEETRSNIGQRVEIEYRQSAERERMLARAVGETKAEFDRLNARSFEYQALKREAEADKQLYEELVRKIKEAGINASFQNSSIRIADAARPALKPVFPNLKLNVLLALLLSTLAAVGAAVVSDVLDNTVRDPEQVARLLRTEVIGSLPVVKNWRGRLGPVATNGNGNGNGHGMALAPVEAAAHTLTGYDEAIRTLRNSILLTDFDRRLRSVLVTSASPGEGKSTIAAHLAVAHAEQGHKTLLIDGDLRRPSVHRRFEIPSVLGLSNVLVAELPWRDALVRLERLPELDILPAGPPSRRASDLVGRGLEQVLGEASFQYDLIILDAPPLLGFAEPLQMATAVDGVVVVTRAGETSRKAVASVLATLGRLRATVVGLVLNEVHKEMSDSYYYYGHYGKYYRTPSNA
;
A
#
# COMPACT_ATOMS: atom_id res chain seq x y z
N MET A 1 -65.24 -100.38 -35.83
CA MET A 1 -64.70 -101.68 -35.39
C MET A 1 -63.61 -101.39 -34.36
N ALA A 2 -63.80 -101.89 -33.15
CA ALA A 2 -62.83 -102.06 -32.04
C ALA A 2 -62.26 -100.84 -31.29
N GLU A 3 -62.79 -100.67 -30.06
CA GLU A 3 -62.12 -100.27 -28.82
C GLU A 3 -60.77 -100.96 -28.53
N HIS A 4 -59.83 -100.23 -27.92
CA HIS A 4 -58.94 -100.66 -26.81
C HIS A 4 -58.08 -99.44 -26.41
N LYS A 5 -58.22 -98.79 -25.25
CA LYS A 5 -57.96 -99.20 -23.85
C LYS A 5 -56.50 -99.64 -23.60
N SER A 6 -55.74 -98.80 -22.91
CA SER A 6 -54.61 -99.21 -22.07
C SER A 6 -54.31 -98.15 -20.99
N ASP A 7 -54.78 -98.42 -19.78
CA ASP A 7 -54.24 -97.89 -18.53
C ASP A 7 -52.85 -98.49 -18.27
N HIS A 8 -51.87 -97.69 -17.85
CA HIS A 8 -50.87 -98.17 -16.90
C HIS A 8 -50.24 -97.07 -16.04
N HIS A 9 -50.09 -97.43 -14.77
CA HIS A 9 -49.80 -96.64 -13.58
C HIS A 9 -48.29 -96.41 -13.35
N LEU A 10 -47.97 -95.19 -12.87
CA LEU A 10 -46.96 -94.79 -11.85
C LEU A 10 -45.45 -94.85 -12.20
N PRO A 11 -44.58 -93.96 -11.63
CA PRO A 11 -44.68 -93.38 -10.28
C PRO A 11 -44.60 -91.85 -10.15
N ALA A 12 -45.18 -91.36 -9.06
CA ALA A 12 -45.02 -90.03 -8.53
C ALA A 12 -43.65 -89.89 -7.84
N VAL A 13 -42.88 -88.90 -8.28
CA VAL A 13 -41.79 -88.31 -7.48
C VAL A 13 -42.27 -86.93 -7.06
N ALA A 14 -42.43 -86.76 -5.75
CA ALA A 14 -42.81 -85.51 -5.13
C ALA A 14 -41.59 -84.57 -5.07
N GLU A 15 -41.55 -83.56 -5.94
CA GLU A 15 -40.74 -82.37 -5.69
C GLU A 15 -41.58 -81.38 -4.88
N ALA A 16 -41.30 -81.34 -3.58
CA ALA A 16 -41.82 -80.33 -2.67
C ALA A 16 -41.14 -78.99 -2.96
N PHE A 17 -41.83 -78.08 -3.63
CA PHE A 17 -41.49 -76.66 -3.61
C PHE A 17 -41.95 -76.06 -2.27
N PRO A 18 -41.07 -75.48 -1.46
CA PRO A 18 -41.49 -74.80 -0.25
C PRO A 18 -42.31 -73.55 -0.63
N VAL A 19 -43.54 -73.50 -0.10
CA VAL A 19 -44.39 -72.31 -0.14
C VAL A 19 -43.73 -71.26 0.77
N THR A 20 -43.02 -70.31 0.18
CA THR A 20 -42.62 -69.09 0.89
C THR A 20 -43.86 -68.26 1.17
N PRO A 21 -44.13 -67.86 2.43
CA PRO A 21 -45.26 -67.02 2.75
C PRO A 21 -45.10 -65.65 2.07
N TYR A 22 -46.21 -65.16 1.54
CA TYR A 22 -46.39 -63.81 1.01
C TYR A 22 -45.92 -62.78 2.05
N ILE A 23 -44.75 -62.20 1.82
CA ILE A 23 -44.32 -60.99 2.51
C ILE A 23 -45.09 -59.85 1.84
N PRO A 24 -46.00 -59.15 2.52
CA PRO A 24 -46.59 -57.95 1.94
C PRO A 24 -45.44 -57.00 1.63
N LEU A 25 -45.33 -56.52 0.38
CA LEU A 25 -44.45 -55.41 0.06
C LEU A 25 -44.80 -54.29 1.04
N ALA A 26 -43.90 -54.05 1.98
CA ALA A 26 -43.99 -52.95 2.91
C ALA A 26 -44.23 -51.68 2.09
N ALA A 27 -45.24 -50.90 2.49
CA ALA A 27 -45.38 -49.52 2.05
C ALA A 27 -43.98 -48.87 2.12
N PRO A 28 -43.52 -48.16 1.08
CA PRO A 28 -42.22 -47.52 1.16
C PRO A 28 -42.19 -46.64 2.40
N ALA A 29 -41.29 -47.00 3.31
CA ALA A 29 -41.06 -46.29 4.55
C ALA A 29 -40.89 -44.80 4.24
N ALA A 30 -41.62 -43.99 4.98
CA ALA A 30 -41.56 -42.54 4.94
C ALA A 30 -40.28 -42.05 5.63
N ASP A 31 -39.11 -42.45 5.13
CA ASP A 31 -37.80 -41.97 5.60
C ASP A 31 -36.91 -41.73 4.37
N ALA A 32 -37.27 -40.69 3.62
CA ALA A 32 -36.35 -39.98 2.76
C ALA A 32 -36.39 -38.52 3.20
N GLU A 33 -35.75 -38.23 4.33
CA GLU A 33 -35.26 -36.88 4.57
C GLU A 33 -34.46 -36.47 3.33
N GLY A 34 -34.85 -35.35 2.74
CA GLY A 34 -34.38 -34.92 1.43
C GLY A 34 -32.88 -34.69 1.42
N GLU A 35 -32.14 -35.63 0.83
CA GLU A 35 -30.94 -35.26 0.10
C GLU A 35 -31.39 -34.37 -1.06
N GLU A 36 -31.27 -33.04 -0.88
CA GLU A 36 -31.26 -32.08 -1.97
C GLU A 36 -30.18 -32.52 -2.96
N GLY A 37 -30.59 -33.27 -3.99
CA GLY A 37 -29.69 -33.82 -4.99
C GLY A 37 -28.79 -32.71 -5.53
N ALA A 38 -27.49 -32.82 -5.25
CA ALA A 38 -26.49 -31.89 -5.71
C ALA A 38 -26.62 -31.74 -7.23
N VAL A 39 -26.98 -30.53 -7.67
CA VAL A 39 -27.13 -30.22 -9.09
C VAL A 39 -25.76 -30.46 -9.76
N PRO A 40 -25.68 -31.31 -10.80
CA PRO A 40 -24.39 -31.67 -11.38
C PRO A 40 -23.70 -30.44 -11.97
N LEU A 41 -22.37 -30.37 -11.87
CA LEU A 41 -21.54 -29.27 -12.40
C LEU A 41 -21.79 -28.99 -13.89
N THR A 42 -22.23 -30.01 -14.63
CA THR A 42 -22.63 -29.91 -16.05
C THR A 42 -23.84 -28.98 -16.26
N HIS A 43 -24.78 -28.91 -15.31
CA HIS A 43 -25.93 -28.00 -15.34
C HIS A 43 -25.49 -26.53 -15.36
N TYR A 44 -24.52 -26.17 -14.52
CA TYR A 44 -24.00 -24.81 -14.44
C TYR A 44 -23.22 -24.42 -15.70
N LEU A 45 -22.46 -25.35 -16.29
CA LEU A 45 -21.76 -25.12 -17.56
C LEU A 45 -22.75 -24.90 -18.73
N TRP A 46 -23.81 -25.69 -18.77
CA TRP A 46 -24.89 -25.51 -19.74
C TRP A 46 -25.60 -24.17 -19.57
N LEU A 47 -25.90 -23.78 -18.32
CA LEU A 47 -26.55 -22.52 -17.99
C LEU A 47 -25.73 -21.32 -18.48
N LEU A 48 -24.41 -21.35 -18.24
CA LEU A 48 -23.48 -20.34 -18.75
C LEU A 48 -23.49 -20.28 -20.28
N LYS A 49 -23.55 -21.43 -20.96
CA LYS A 49 -23.61 -21.48 -22.43
C LYS A 49 -24.92 -20.93 -22.98
N ARG A 50 -26.04 -21.18 -22.32
CA ARG A 50 -27.38 -20.69 -22.70
C ARG A 50 -27.46 -19.17 -22.58
N HIS A 51 -26.94 -18.60 -21.49
CA HIS A 51 -27.02 -17.16 -21.22
C HIS A 51 -25.79 -16.37 -21.72
N ARG A 52 -24.84 -17.00 -22.42
CA ARG A 52 -23.56 -16.38 -22.84
C ARG A 52 -23.71 -15.03 -23.52
N TRP A 53 -24.71 -14.88 -24.40
CA TRP A 53 -24.94 -13.62 -25.12
C TRP A 53 -25.53 -12.53 -24.23
N LYS A 54 -26.41 -12.89 -23.28
CA LYS A 54 -26.98 -11.94 -22.32
C LYS A 54 -25.92 -11.49 -21.30
N MET A 55 -25.10 -12.43 -20.82
CA MET A 55 -23.99 -12.13 -19.92
C MET A 55 -22.94 -11.25 -20.60
N LEU A 56 -22.55 -11.59 -21.83
CA LEU A 56 -21.58 -10.82 -22.60
C LEU A 56 -22.11 -9.42 -22.93
N ALA A 57 -23.39 -9.29 -23.28
CA ALA A 57 -24.02 -7.99 -23.49
C ALA A 57 -24.05 -7.14 -22.21
N PHE A 58 -24.36 -7.74 -21.06
CA PHE A 58 -24.35 -7.04 -19.77
C PHE A 58 -22.94 -6.56 -19.39
N VAL A 59 -21.95 -7.45 -19.45
CA VAL A 59 -20.53 -7.11 -19.18
C VAL A 59 -20.06 -6.02 -20.13
N ALA A 60 -20.33 -6.15 -21.43
CA ALA A 60 -19.95 -5.14 -22.42
C ALA A 60 -20.61 -3.78 -22.15
N ALA A 61 -21.91 -3.76 -21.79
CA ALA A 61 -22.62 -2.54 -21.45
C ALA A 61 -22.06 -1.87 -20.18
N THR A 62 -21.76 -2.65 -19.13
CA THR A 62 -21.17 -2.11 -17.89
C THR A 62 -19.77 -1.56 -18.14
N VAL A 63 -18.91 -2.30 -18.86
CA VAL A 63 -17.56 -1.82 -19.20
C VAL A 63 -17.63 -0.56 -20.07
N ALA A 64 -18.50 -0.52 -21.07
CA ALA A 64 -18.71 0.67 -21.89
C ALA A 64 -19.19 1.87 -21.05
N ALA A 65 -20.16 1.65 -20.16
CA ALA A 65 -20.63 2.69 -19.23
C ALA A 65 -19.50 3.17 -18.31
N THR A 66 -18.68 2.28 -17.75
CA THR A 66 -17.51 2.65 -16.93
C THR A 66 -16.50 3.46 -17.73
N VAL A 67 -16.21 3.10 -18.98
CA VAL A 67 -15.32 3.88 -19.85
C VAL A 67 -15.89 5.27 -20.11
N ILE A 68 -17.18 5.37 -20.43
CA ILE A 68 -17.85 6.66 -20.67
C ILE A 68 -17.81 7.54 -19.42
N VAL A 69 -18.23 7.01 -18.26
CA VAL A 69 -18.22 7.76 -16.99
C VAL A 69 -16.79 8.15 -16.61
N SER A 70 -15.84 7.23 -16.69
CA SER A 70 -14.43 7.49 -16.39
C SER A 70 -13.81 8.50 -17.36
N SER A 71 -14.30 8.61 -18.59
CA SER A 71 -13.84 9.63 -19.54
C SER A 71 -14.43 11.02 -19.29
N ARG A 72 -15.56 11.12 -18.57
CA ARG A 72 -16.20 12.39 -18.20
C ARG A 72 -15.75 12.97 -16.85
N LEU A 73 -15.08 12.17 -16.03
CA LEU A 73 -14.49 12.66 -14.79
C LEU A 73 -13.35 13.61 -15.09
N THR A 74 -13.21 14.65 -14.26
CA THR A 74 -12.14 15.64 -14.42
C THR A 74 -10.78 14.97 -14.24
N PRO A 75 -9.86 15.07 -15.23
CA PRO A 75 -8.54 14.48 -15.12
C PRO A 75 -7.75 15.24 -14.06
N VAL A 76 -7.09 14.52 -13.16
CA VAL A 76 -6.18 15.08 -12.16
C VAL A 76 -4.77 14.68 -12.51
N TYR A 77 -3.89 15.67 -12.59
CA TYR A 77 -2.47 15.55 -12.89
C TYR A 77 -1.66 15.75 -11.62
N GLU A 78 -0.61 14.96 -11.45
CA GLU A 78 0.32 15.06 -10.34
C GLU A 78 1.69 15.47 -10.88
N SER A 79 2.27 16.55 -10.36
CA SER A 79 3.62 17.00 -10.73
C SER A 79 4.48 17.07 -9.48
N THR A 80 5.71 16.60 -9.59
CA THR A 80 6.61 16.40 -8.43
C THR A 80 7.89 17.20 -8.61
N ALA A 81 8.22 18.04 -7.62
CA ALA A 81 9.52 18.68 -7.50
C ALA A 81 10.38 17.86 -6.52
N THR A 82 11.66 17.71 -6.83
CA THR A 82 12.61 16.98 -6.00
C THR A 82 13.54 17.96 -5.30
N VAL A 83 13.57 17.93 -3.98
CA VAL A 83 14.48 18.72 -3.15
C VAL A 83 15.50 17.78 -2.53
N ASP A 84 16.78 18.13 -2.69
CA ASP A 84 17.90 17.45 -2.04
C ASP A 84 18.29 18.21 -0.77
N VAL A 85 18.42 17.47 0.33
CA VAL A 85 18.77 17.99 1.65
C VAL A 85 20.09 17.38 2.08
N ASP A 86 21.16 18.13 1.92
CA ASP A 86 22.49 17.73 2.37
C ASP A 86 22.58 17.80 3.90
N ARG A 87 23.03 16.69 4.50
CA ARG A 87 23.21 16.54 5.96
C ARG A 87 24.50 17.20 6.45
N GLN A 88 25.43 17.54 5.56
CA GLN A 88 26.67 18.21 5.95
C GLN A 88 26.42 19.68 6.32
N THR A 89 25.85 19.93 7.49
CA THR A 89 26.04 21.24 8.15
C THR A 89 27.53 21.41 8.42
N PRO A 90 28.19 22.48 7.91
CA PRO A 90 29.58 22.74 8.25
C PRO A 90 29.72 22.82 9.77
N THR A 91 30.70 22.12 10.31
CA THR A 91 31.14 22.17 11.71
C THR A 91 31.60 23.60 12.03
N GLY A 92 30.67 24.46 12.41
CA GLY A 92 30.92 25.90 12.60
C GLY A 92 30.21 26.50 13.80
N VAL A 93 29.74 25.67 14.75
CA VAL A 93 29.23 26.17 16.02
C VAL A 93 30.33 26.04 17.07
N ILE A 94 30.77 27.18 17.58
CA ILE A 94 31.75 27.32 18.65
C ILE A 94 31.26 26.52 19.88
N GLY A 95 32.11 25.62 20.38
CA GLY A 95 31.91 24.93 21.66
C GLY A 95 31.14 23.59 21.62
N GLN A 96 30.78 23.06 20.44
CA GLN A 96 30.16 21.72 20.31
C GLN A 96 30.99 20.77 19.45
N GLU A 97 32.18 20.40 19.92
CA GLU A 97 32.84 19.14 19.50
C GLU A 97 32.34 17.93 20.30
N ALA A 98 31.35 18.11 21.18
CA ALA A 98 30.79 17.03 21.97
C ALA A 98 29.69 16.28 21.21
N THR A 99 30.04 15.10 20.68
CA THR A 99 29.20 13.90 20.61
C THR A 99 27.81 14.06 19.99
N ARG A 100 27.68 13.85 18.67
CA ARG A 100 26.39 13.41 18.09
C ARG A 100 26.53 12.00 17.53
N SER A 101 25.83 11.06 18.19
CA SER A 101 25.63 9.68 17.77
C SER A 101 24.93 9.65 16.41
N VAL A 102 25.56 9.06 15.40
CA VAL A 102 25.29 9.33 13.97
C VAL A 102 24.13 8.52 13.39
N THR A 103 23.63 7.47 14.05
CA THR A 103 22.92 6.40 13.32
C THR A 103 21.39 6.52 13.23
N ASN A 104 20.68 7.23 14.13
CA ASN A 104 19.20 7.30 14.11
C ASN A 104 18.60 8.70 13.85
N ASP A 105 19.42 9.73 13.65
CA ASP A 105 18.93 11.12 13.54
C ASP A 105 18.45 11.48 12.13
N ALA A 106 18.89 10.77 11.09
CA ALA A 106 18.56 11.10 9.70
C ALA A 106 17.05 11.00 9.41
N ASP A 107 16.39 9.99 9.98
CA ASP A 107 14.96 9.76 9.79
C ASP A 107 14.12 10.80 10.50
N GLN A 108 14.48 11.17 11.73
CA GLN A 108 13.82 12.24 12.48
C GLN A 108 14.05 13.59 11.78
N PHE A 109 15.28 13.86 11.35
CA PHE A 109 15.63 15.07 10.62
C PHE A 109 14.80 15.23 9.33
N LEU A 110 14.74 14.20 8.48
CA LEU A 110 13.94 14.25 7.25
C LEU A 110 12.44 14.36 7.54
N ALA A 111 11.93 13.69 8.58
CA ALA A 111 10.54 13.83 9.01
C ALA A 111 10.22 15.27 9.46
N THR A 112 11.15 15.92 10.16
CA THR A 112 11.03 17.35 10.49
C THR A 112 11.01 18.21 9.23
N GLN A 113 11.88 17.95 8.25
CA GLN A 113 11.87 18.69 6.98
C GLN A 113 10.54 18.54 6.24
N VAL A 114 9.95 17.35 6.22
CA VAL A 114 8.61 17.12 5.65
C VAL A 114 7.56 18.02 6.32
N LYS A 115 7.58 18.12 7.65
CA LYS A 115 6.66 19.00 8.40
C LYS A 115 6.93 20.47 8.17
N LEU A 116 8.19 20.88 8.01
CA LEU A 116 8.55 22.26 7.67
C LEU A 116 8.06 22.65 6.28
N ILE A 117 8.16 21.77 5.28
CA ILE A 117 7.59 22.00 3.94
C ILE A 117 6.06 22.18 4.01
N GLN A 118 5.39 21.46 4.90
CA GLN A 118 3.95 21.54 5.14
C GLN A 118 3.55 22.70 6.08
N SER A 119 4.50 23.50 6.56
CA SER A 119 4.22 24.60 7.48
C SER A 119 3.56 25.78 6.78
N ASP A 120 2.77 26.54 7.53
CA ASP A 120 2.07 27.72 7.02
C ASP A 120 3.03 28.76 6.42
N SER A 121 4.19 28.99 7.04
CA SER A 121 5.21 29.93 6.52
C SER A 121 5.73 29.57 5.13
N VAL A 122 5.68 28.28 4.75
CA VAL A 122 6.08 27.80 3.41
C VAL A 122 4.89 27.79 2.46
N LEU A 123 3.71 27.38 2.93
CA LEU A 123 2.54 27.21 2.06
C LEU A 123 1.82 28.53 1.75
N ARG A 124 1.73 29.46 2.71
CA ARG A 124 0.97 30.71 2.58
C ARG A 124 1.41 31.57 1.38
N PRO A 125 2.72 31.85 1.15
CA PRO A 125 3.15 32.63 -0.01
C PRO A 125 2.76 31.97 -1.35
N VAL A 126 2.75 30.64 -1.39
CA VAL A 126 2.37 29.87 -2.58
C VAL A 126 0.87 29.93 -2.82
N VAL A 127 0.07 29.79 -1.75
CA VAL A 127 -1.38 29.86 -1.83
C VAL A 127 -1.86 31.24 -2.27
N GLU A 128 -1.23 32.30 -1.79
CA GLU A 128 -1.50 33.68 -2.21
C GLU A 128 -1.07 33.92 -3.66
N ARG A 129 0.13 33.46 -4.05
CA ARG A 129 0.66 33.63 -5.42
C ARG A 129 -0.16 32.93 -6.49
N TYR A 130 -0.68 31.73 -6.21
CA TYR A 130 -1.43 30.93 -7.18
C TYR A 130 -2.96 30.92 -6.97
N GLY A 131 -3.45 31.69 -5.99
CA GLY A 131 -4.88 31.82 -5.69
C GLY A 131 -5.56 30.49 -5.34
N LEU A 132 -4.96 29.70 -4.44
CA LEU A 132 -5.42 28.33 -4.13
C LEU A 132 -6.55 28.28 -3.09
N ARG A 133 -6.76 29.37 -2.32
CA ARG A 133 -7.73 29.47 -1.21
C ARG A 133 -9.20 29.17 -1.61
N GLY A 134 -9.59 29.37 -2.88
CA GLY A 134 -10.92 29.01 -3.40
C GLY A 134 -11.00 27.70 -4.20
N ARG A 135 -9.87 27.10 -4.58
CA ARG A 135 -9.82 25.97 -5.55
C ARG A 135 -9.68 24.58 -4.91
N ASP A 136 -9.18 24.54 -3.68
CA ASP A 136 -9.02 23.32 -2.89
C ASP A 136 -10.11 23.15 -1.80
N GLY A 137 -11.14 24.01 -1.83
CA GLY A 137 -12.34 23.89 -0.99
C GLY A 137 -12.16 24.40 0.44
N GLU A 138 -11.40 25.48 0.66
CA GLU A 138 -11.21 26.10 1.97
C GLU A 138 -12.03 27.37 2.21
N VAL A 139 -12.92 27.76 1.29
CA VAL A 139 -13.90 28.82 1.54
C VAL A 139 -15.28 28.32 1.12
N GLU A 140 -16.04 27.79 2.08
CA GLU A 140 -17.50 27.95 2.04
C GLU A 140 -17.77 29.45 2.23
N GLU A 141 -18.43 30.07 1.26
CA GLU A 141 -18.93 31.44 1.36
C GLU A 141 -19.72 31.60 2.67
N SER A 142 -19.10 32.26 3.64
CA SER A 142 -19.75 32.75 4.85
C SER A 142 -19.18 34.13 5.11
N GLY A 143 -20.07 35.12 5.22
CA GLY A 143 -19.75 36.55 5.08
C GLY A 143 -18.62 37.11 5.96
N GLY A 144 -18.26 38.38 5.69
CA GLY A 144 -16.98 39.05 5.97
C GLY A 144 -16.32 38.96 7.35
N LEU A 145 -16.96 38.41 8.40
CA LEU A 145 -16.30 38.09 9.68
C LEU A 145 -15.64 36.71 9.69
N ALA A 146 -16.06 35.77 8.83
CA ALA A 146 -15.39 34.49 8.64
C ALA A 146 -14.18 34.59 7.71
N GLU A 147 -14.15 35.60 6.82
CA GLU A 147 -13.07 35.84 5.87
C GLU A 147 -11.79 36.35 6.57
N GLU A 148 -11.91 37.22 7.58
CA GLU A 148 -10.78 37.65 8.42
C GLU A 148 -10.21 36.50 9.27
N ARG A 149 -11.07 35.65 9.86
CA ARG A 149 -10.61 34.47 10.63
C ARG A 149 -10.01 33.39 9.73
N ALA A 150 -10.51 33.23 8.51
CA ALA A 150 -9.94 32.32 7.50
C ALA A 150 -8.61 32.85 6.92
N ALA A 151 -8.39 34.17 6.95
CA ALA A 151 -7.12 34.79 6.59
C ALA A 151 -6.01 34.47 7.61
N GLU A 152 -6.35 34.38 8.90
CA GLU A 152 -5.41 34.05 9.99
C GLU A 152 -5.19 32.55 10.23
N ALA A 153 -6.08 31.69 9.72
CA ALA A 153 -5.98 30.24 9.89
C ALA A 153 -4.73 29.65 9.19
N PRO A 154 -4.11 28.60 9.75
CA PRO A 154 -2.99 27.91 9.11
C PRO A 154 -3.42 27.31 7.78
N VAL A 155 -2.67 27.62 6.71
CA VAL A 155 -2.98 27.14 5.37
C VAL A 155 -2.66 25.64 5.23
N MET A 156 -3.63 24.82 4.80
CA MET A 156 -3.44 23.40 4.54
C MET A 156 -3.89 22.97 3.14
N LEU A 157 -2.93 22.58 2.31
CA LEU A 157 -3.22 22.07 0.97
C LEU A 157 -3.58 20.57 0.99
N LYS A 158 -4.88 20.24 0.90
CA LYS A 158 -5.37 18.84 0.83
C LYS A 158 -4.78 18.04 -0.34
N ARG A 159 -4.42 18.72 -1.43
CA ARG A 159 -3.86 18.13 -2.66
C ARG A 159 -2.33 18.08 -2.68
N LEU A 160 -1.66 18.47 -1.60
CA LEU A 160 -0.21 18.39 -1.42
C LEU A 160 0.18 17.07 -0.78
N LYS A 161 1.16 16.39 -1.37
CA LYS A 161 1.78 15.19 -0.84
C LYS A 161 3.29 15.35 -0.82
N VAL A 162 3.88 15.27 0.37
CA VAL A 162 5.34 15.29 0.55
C VAL A 162 5.78 13.91 1.00
N THR A 163 6.66 13.27 0.23
CA THR A 163 7.14 11.91 0.52
C THR A 163 8.66 11.85 0.54
N ARG A 164 9.21 10.99 1.41
CA ARG A 164 10.61 10.62 1.40
C ARG A 164 10.77 9.23 0.77
N PRO A 165 11.56 9.05 -0.29
CA PRO A 165 11.97 7.73 -0.73
C PRO A 165 12.91 7.11 0.32
N PRO A 166 12.77 5.81 0.64
CA PRO A 166 13.63 5.15 1.62
C PRO A 166 15.10 5.20 1.16
N ASN A 167 16.02 5.30 2.13
CA ASN A 167 17.48 5.36 1.88
C ASN A 167 17.94 6.53 0.98
N THR A 168 17.21 7.65 0.98
CA THR A 168 17.61 8.86 0.26
C THR A 168 17.43 10.10 1.13
N TYR A 169 18.20 11.15 0.85
CA TYR A 169 18.00 12.49 1.41
C TYR A 169 17.14 13.38 0.50
N LEU A 170 16.38 12.74 -0.40
CA LEU A 170 15.50 13.42 -1.35
C LEU A 170 14.10 13.55 -0.74
N LEU A 171 13.51 14.73 -0.91
CA LEU A 171 12.12 15.01 -0.58
C LEU A 171 11.36 15.28 -1.87
N LEU A 172 10.30 14.48 -2.09
CA LEU A 172 9.43 14.59 -3.25
C LEU A 172 8.20 15.41 -2.86
N ILE A 173 8.09 16.61 -3.42
CA ILE A 173 6.97 17.53 -3.21
C ILE A 173 6.03 17.39 -4.41
N SER A 174 4.91 16.68 -4.22
CA SER A 174 3.94 16.40 -5.27
C SER A 174 2.66 17.19 -5.02
N TYR A 175 2.16 17.88 -6.04
CA TYR A 175 0.87 18.58 -5.97
C TYR A 175 -0.06 18.10 -7.09
N ARG A 176 -1.34 17.94 -6.74
CA ARG A 176 -2.38 17.43 -7.64
C ARG A 176 -3.31 18.55 -8.08
N SER A 177 -3.51 18.71 -9.38
CA SER A 177 -4.42 19.70 -9.96
C SER A 177 -5.07 19.20 -11.24
N SER A 178 -6.22 19.76 -11.61
CA SER A 178 -6.86 19.49 -12.90
C SER A 178 -6.08 20.08 -14.08
N GLU A 179 -5.27 21.10 -13.83
CA GLU A 179 -4.40 21.71 -14.83
C GLU A 179 -2.95 21.25 -14.63
N PRO A 180 -2.32 20.59 -15.64
CA PRO A 180 -0.94 20.09 -15.53
C PRO A 180 0.09 21.19 -15.26
N ARG A 181 -0.13 22.38 -15.82
CA ARG A 181 0.77 23.53 -15.64
C ARG A 181 0.71 24.07 -14.22
N LEU A 182 -0.51 24.22 -13.68
CA LEU A 182 -0.71 24.64 -12.30
C LEU A 182 -0.11 23.62 -11.32
N ALA A 183 -0.26 22.32 -11.57
CA ALA A 183 0.34 21.28 -10.75
C ALA A 183 1.86 21.45 -10.59
N ALA A 184 2.55 21.66 -11.72
CA ALA A 184 3.99 21.87 -11.74
C ALA A 184 4.41 23.20 -11.12
N GLN A 185 3.69 24.29 -11.40
CA GLN A 185 3.97 25.61 -10.85
C GLN A 185 3.82 25.66 -9.32
N VAL A 186 2.78 25.02 -8.78
CA VAL A 186 2.57 24.95 -7.33
C VAL A 186 3.65 24.08 -6.67
N ALA A 187 3.96 22.90 -7.21
CA ALA A 187 5.02 22.05 -6.66
C ALA A 187 6.39 22.77 -6.65
N ASN A 188 6.74 23.45 -7.74
CA ASN A 188 7.94 24.29 -7.82
C ASN A 188 7.88 25.48 -6.88
N GLY A 189 6.73 26.14 -6.76
CA GLY A 189 6.51 27.26 -5.84
C GLY A 189 6.70 26.86 -4.38
N ILE A 190 6.23 25.68 -3.97
CA ILE A 190 6.46 25.14 -2.63
C ILE A 190 7.94 24.85 -2.40
N ALA A 191 8.61 24.22 -3.37
CA ALA A 191 10.05 23.97 -3.28
C ALA A 191 10.86 25.28 -3.14
N GLN A 192 10.52 26.31 -3.91
CA GLN A 192 11.15 27.63 -3.84
C GLN A 192 10.85 28.34 -2.51
N SER A 193 9.59 28.37 -2.09
CA SER A 193 9.17 28.97 -0.81
C SER A 193 9.86 28.30 0.38
N TYR A 194 10.02 26.98 0.35
CA TYR A 194 10.76 26.24 1.38
C TYR A 194 12.25 26.62 1.42
N LEU A 195 12.85 26.81 0.25
CA LEU A 195 14.24 27.24 0.13
C LEU A 195 14.44 28.66 0.67
N GLU A 196 13.55 29.58 0.31
CA GLU A 196 13.52 30.97 0.81
C GLU A 196 13.27 31.03 2.32
N HIS A 197 12.32 30.24 2.83
CA HIS A 197 12.03 30.15 4.26
C HIS A 197 13.24 29.63 5.05
N THR A 198 13.89 28.57 4.56
CA THR A 198 15.09 28.04 5.23
C THR A 198 16.25 29.03 5.16
N TYR A 199 16.41 29.72 4.03
CA TYR A 199 17.37 30.81 3.89
C TYR A 199 17.12 31.89 4.94
N HIS A 200 15.88 32.37 5.10
CA HIS A 200 15.54 33.38 6.10
C HIS A 200 15.82 32.97 7.54
N ILE A 201 15.50 31.72 7.92
CA ILE A 201 15.80 31.21 9.26
C ILE A 201 17.32 31.22 9.51
N ARG A 202 18.11 30.67 8.59
CA ARG A 202 19.57 30.58 8.74
C ARG A 202 20.24 31.94 8.67
N TYR A 203 19.76 32.81 7.79
CA TYR A 203 20.24 34.17 7.65
C TYR A 203 19.97 34.98 8.93
N ARG A 204 18.75 34.90 9.49
CA ARG A 204 18.43 35.57 10.77
C ARG A 204 19.25 35.02 11.94
N SER A 205 19.46 33.70 12.02
CA SER A 205 20.32 33.13 13.06
C SER A 205 21.78 33.59 12.92
N SER A 206 22.27 33.72 11.68
CA SER A 206 23.64 34.19 11.41
C SER A 206 23.82 35.68 11.68
N LEU A 207 22.83 36.52 11.35
CA LEU A 207 22.83 37.95 11.67
C LEU A 207 22.80 38.18 13.19
N GLY A 208 21.99 37.44 13.94
CA GLY A 208 21.95 37.53 15.39
C GLY A 208 23.29 37.19 16.04
N LEU A 209 23.96 36.14 15.56
CA LEU A 209 25.29 35.76 16.03
C LEU A 209 26.34 36.81 15.67
N SER A 210 26.30 37.34 14.44
CA SER A 210 27.23 38.39 13.99
C SER A 210 27.08 39.65 14.84
N SER A 211 25.86 40.11 15.09
CA SER A 211 25.58 41.27 15.95
C SER A 211 26.04 41.04 17.40
N PHE A 212 25.87 39.82 17.93
CA PHE A 212 26.39 39.45 19.24
C PHE A 212 27.92 39.51 19.27
N MET A 213 28.59 38.97 18.25
CA MET A 213 30.05 38.99 18.14
C MET A 213 30.61 40.40 17.93
N GLU A 214 29.95 41.27 17.15
CA GLU A 214 30.33 42.67 16.99
C GLU A 214 30.29 43.43 18.32
N LYS A 215 29.24 43.24 19.13
CA LYS A 215 29.17 43.83 20.49
C LYS A 215 30.32 43.34 21.37
N GLN A 216 30.62 42.05 21.35
CA GLN A 216 31.74 41.48 22.09
C GLN A 216 33.10 41.99 21.57
N LEU A 217 33.21 42.23 20.27
CA LEU A 217 34.40 42.80 19.65
C LEU A 217 34.65 44.23 20.14
N ASP A 218 33.61 45.06 20.23
CA ASP A 218 33.73 46.43 20.74
C ASP A 218 34.13 46.47 22.22
N GLU A 219 33.53 45.60 23.04
CA GLU A 219 33.90 45.47 24.46
C GLU A 219 35.35 45.04 24.62
N LEU A 220 35.78 44.04 23.84
CA LEU A 220 37.13 43.52 23.88
C LEU A 220 38.15 44.49 23.30
N LYS A 221 37.80 45.24 22.25
CA LYS A 221 38.62 46.32 21.69
C LYS A 221 38.85 47.40 22.74
N ALA A 222 37.79 47.86 23.41
CA ALA A 222 37.91 48.85 24.46
C ALA A 222 38.75 48.35 25.65
N LYS A 223 38.67 47.05 25.97
CA LYS A 223 39.52 46.41 26.98
C LYS A 223 40.99 46.37 26.55
N MET A 224 41.26 45.93 25.32
CA MET A 224 42.60 45.90 24.71
C MET A 224 43.23 47.30 24.64
N GLU A 225 42.48 48.31 24.23
CA GLU A 225 42.95 49.71 24.20
C GLU A 225 43.27 50.22 25.61
N ARG A 226 42.47 49.87 26.62
CA ARG A 226 42.75 50.21 28.02
C ARG A 226 44.00 49.52 28.54
N SER A 227 44.15 48.20 28.35
CA SER A 227 45.32 47.45 28.82
C SER A 227 46.60 47.83 28.08
N SER A 228 46.53 48.01 26.76
CA SER A 228 47.66 48.52 25.95
C SER A 228 48.02 49.97 26.31
N GLY A 229 47.03 50.82 26.54
CA GLY A 229 47.23 52.20 26.98
C GLY A 229 47.86 52.28 28.37
N ALA A 230 47.45 51.42 29.30
CA ALA A 230 48.07 51.30 30.63
C ALA A 230 49.54 50.86 30.54
N LEU A 231 49.85 49.87 29.68
CA LEU A 231 51.23 49.45 29.41
C LEU A 231 52.06 50.62 28.85
N MET A 232 51.57 51.32 27.83
CA MET A 232 52.28 52.46 27.24
C MET A 232 52.48 53.62 28.22
N ALA A 233 51.48 53.90 29.08
CA ALA A 233 51.60 54.91 30.12
C ALA A 233 52.69 54.53 31.13
N PHE A 234 52.76 53.26 31.51
CA PHE A 234 53.78 52.73 32.42
C PHE A 234 55.19 52.74 31.79
N GLU A 235 55.31 52.40 30.51
CA GLU A 235 56.57 52.51 29.75
C GLU A 235 57.08 53.96 29.69
N ARG A 236 56.18 54.92 29.46
CA ARG A 236 56.53 56.35 29.48
C ARG A 236 56.98 56.82 30.86
N GLU A 237 56.31 56.36 31.93
CA GLU A 237 56.70 56.69 33.31
C GLU A 237 58.08 56.15 33.66
N LEU A 238 58.39 54.93 33.23
CA LEU A 238 59.69 54.30 33.44
C LEU A 238 60.79 54.94 32.59
N ASN A 239 60.45 55.62 31.48
CA ASN A 239 61.41 56.13 30.51
C ASN A 239 62.39 55.04 30.00
N VAL A 240 61.91 53.79 29.97
CA VAL A 240 62.64 52.60 29.51
C VAL A 240 61.68 51.73 28.71
N ILE A 241 62.08 51.39 27.48
CA ILE A 241 61.30 50.51 26.60
C ILE A 241 61.38 49.05 27.08
N ASN A 242 62.47 48.66 27.74
CA ASN A 242 62.64 47.32 28.31
C ASN A 242 63.32 47.36 29.69
N PRO A 243 62.57 47.33 30.81
CA PRO A 243 63.15 47.31 32.15
C PRO A 243 63.97 46.04 32.44
N GLU A 244 63.74 44.94 31.73
CA GLU A 244 64.47 43.67 31.91
C GLU A 244 65.95 43.77 31.50
N GLU A 245 66.22 44.52 30.44
CA GLU A 245 67.59 44.72 29.96
C GLU A 245 68.39 45.55 30.98
N LYS A 246 67.77 46.57 31.57
CA LYS A 246 68.41 47.37 32.62
C LYS A 246 68.58 46.62 33.93
N THR A 247 67.61 45.78 34.36
CA THR A 247 67.80 44.95 35.55
C THR A 247 68.93 43.94 35.37
N SER A 248 69.09 43.38 34.16
CA SER A 248 70.22 42.52 33.82
C SER A 248 71.58 43.24 33.94
N ILE A 249 71.68 44.46 33.38
CA ILE A 249 72.89 45.30 33.49
C ILE A 249 73.22 45.63 34.94
N LEU A 250 72.21 46.04 35.73
CA LEU A 250 72.39 46.36 37.15
C LEU A 250 72.77 45.12 37.99
N SER A 251 72.21 43.96 37.68
CA SER A 251 72.58 42.70 38.33
C SER A 251 74.05 42.34 38.09
N SER A 252 74.50 42.43 36.83
CA SER A 252 75.90 42.21 36.46
C SER A 252 76.85 43.20 37.16
N ARG A 253 76.50 44.49 37.17
CA ARG A 253 77.25 45.54 37.87
C ARG A 253 77.30 45.31 39.38
N LEU A 254 76.18 44.91 39.99
CA LEU A 254 76.11 44.61 41.41
C LEU A 254 76.99 43.41 41.78
N LEU A 255 77.01 42.36 40.94
CA LEU A 255 77.91 41.22 41.12
C LEU A 255 79.38 41.64 41.06
N GLN A 256 79.75 42.48 40.08
CA GLN A 256 81.10 43.00 39.96
C GLN A 256 81.49 43.85 41.19
N LEU A 257 80.66 44.82 41.57
CA LEU A 257 80.90 45.67 42.73
C LEU A 257 80.98 44.87 44.04
N ASN A 258 80.15 43.84 44.21
CA ASN A 258 80.18 43.00 45.40
C ASN A 258 81.46 42.14 45.46
N THR A 259 81.96 41.70 44.31
CA THR A 259 83.26 41.01 44.20
C THR A 259 84.41 41.94 44.56
N GLU A 260 84.42 43.16 44.02
CA GLU A 260 85.42 44.18 44.34
C GLU A 260 85.35 44.61 45.82
N TYR A 261 84.14 44.76 46.37
CA TYR A 261 83.90 45.08 47.78
C TYR A 261 84.45 43.98 48.69
N THR A 262 84.15 42.71 48.39
CA THR A 262 84.66 41.56 49.18
C THR A 262 86.19 41.49 49.13
N SER A 263 86.79 41.74 47.97
CA SER A 263 88.26 41.83 47.84
C SER A 263 88.83 42.99 48.66
N ALA A 264 88.21 44.18 48.59
CA ALA A 264 88.67 45.36 49.34
C ALA A 264 88.49 45.19 50.86
N GLN A 265 87.43 44.51 51.29
CA GLN A 265 87.20 44.15 52.69
C GLN A 265 88.29 43.20 53.19
N ALA A 266 88.64 42.16 52.40
CA ALA A 266 89.75 41.27 52.72
C ALA A 266 91.09 42.02 52.79
N ASP A 267 91.33 42.97 51.88
CA ASP A 267 92.52 43.84 51.91
C ASP A 267 92.57 44.73 53.17
N ARG A 268 91.44 45.33 53.55
CA ARG A 268 91.35 46.15 54.76
C ARG A 268 91.65 45.32 55.99
N VAL A 269 91.02 44.15 56.15
CA VAL A 269 91.24 43.25 57.30
C VAL A 269 92.72 42.85 57.40
N ARG A 270 93.38 42.53 56.28
CA ARG A 270 94.82 42.21 56.27
C ARG A 270 95.68 43.39 56.74
N LYS A 271 95.39 44.61 56.26
CA LYS A 271 96.13 45.82 56.63
C LYS A 271 95.83 46.32 58.04
N GLU A 272 94.61 46.12 58.51
CA GLU A 272 94.17 46.40 59.89
C GLU A 272 94.94 45.53 60.88
N ALA A 273 95.04 44.22 60.60
CA ALA A 273 95.84 43.30 61.38
C ALA A 273 97.33 43.69 61.39
N ALA A 274 97.88 44.14 60.26
CA ALA A 274 99.24 44.66 60.18
C ALA A 274 99.44 45.94 61.01
N ALA A 275 98.53 46.91 60.92
CA ALA A 275 98.59 48.17 61.68
C ALA A 275 98.47 47.94 63.20
N ALA A 276 97.57 47.04 63.63
CA ALA A 276 97.43 46.64 65.02
C ALA A 276 98.71 45.96 65.56
N SER A 277 99.35 45.11 64.75
CA SER A 277 100.58 44.42 65.13
C SER A 277 101.77 45.40 65.31
N VAL A 278 101.88 46.44 64.47
CA VAL A 278 102.93 47.46 64.63
C VAL A 278 102.76 48.26 65.94
N LYS A 279 101.52 48.61 66.30
CA LYS A 279 101.21 49.29 67.58
C LYS A 279 101.49 48.40 68.79
N GLY A 280 101.25 47.09 68.69
CA GLY A 280 101.54 46.10 69.73
C GLY A 280 103.04 45.76 69.90
N GLY A 281 103.90 46.27 69.02
CA GLY A 281 105.35 46.07 69.10
C GLY A 281 105.84 44.65 68.82
N THR A 282 105.01 43.83 68.19
CA THR A 282 105.37 42.46 67.82
C THR A 282 106.08 42.44 66.46
N LEU A 283 107.25 41.77 66.41
CA LEU A 283 108.03 41.55 65.17
C LEU A 283 107.26 40.83 64.06
N ALA A 284 106.14 40.18 64.40
CA ALA A 284 105.23 39.55 63.44
C ALA A 284 104.61 40.54 62.43
N ALA A 285 104.46 41.82 62.82
CA ALA A 285 103.94 42.88 61.93
C ALA A 285 104.85 43.16 60.73
N ALA A 286 106.15 42.91 60.88
CA ALA A 286 107.17 43.19 59.88
C ALA A 286 107.14 42.17 58.73
N GLN A 287 106.69 40.93 58.96
CA GLN A 287 106.75 39.86 57.96
C GLN A 287 105.81 40.05 56.75
N VAL A 288 104.84 40.97 56.83
CA VAL A 288 103.83 41.20 55.79
C VAL A 288 104.22 42.32 54.80
N SER A 289 105.28 43.09 55.09
CA SER A 289 105.73 44.20 54.24
C SER A 289 107.12 43.92 53.65
N SER A 290 107.36 44.41 52.42
CA SER A 290 108.68 44.37 51.76
C SER A 290 109.78 45.08 52.57
N GLN A 291 109.42 45.88 53.56
CA GLN A 291 110.34 46.62 54.44
C GLN A 291 110.55 45.92 55.80
N GLY A 292 109.93 44.77 56.03
CA GLY A 292 110.18 43.95 57.22
C GLY A 292 111.61 43.46 57.32
N GLU A 293 112.26 43.25 56.17
CA GLU A 293 113.64 42.77 56.11
C GLU A 293 114.63 43.81 56.65
N SER A 294 114.41 45.12 56.41
CA SER A 294 115.26 46.17 56.99
C SER A 294 115.08 46.27 58.51
N LEU A 295 113.85 46.11 59.01
CA LEU A 295 113.60 46.09 60.45
C LEU A 295 114.22 44.85 61.10
N ARG A 296 114.15 43.68 60.44
CA ARG A 296 114.81 42.45 60.91
C ARG A 296 116.32 42.62 60.98
N LYS A 297 116.95 43.13 59.92
CA LYS A 297 118.40 43.41 59.88
C LYS A 297 118.85 44.40 60.95
N LEU A 298 118.08 45.46 61.19
CA LEU A 298 118.40 46.43 62.26
C LEU A 298 118.21 45.83 63.65
N THR A 299 117.20 44.99 63.84
CA THR A 299 116.98 44.24 65.09
C THR A 299 118.15 43.30 65.39
N GLU A 300 118.57 42.50 64.39
CA GLU A 300 119.75 41.63 64.46
C GLU A 300 121.02 42.44 64.76
N ARG A 301 121.23 43.56 64.06
CA ARG A 301 122.37 44.46 64.29
C ARG A 301 122.37 45.07 65.69
N ARG A 302 121.18 45.39 66.21
CA ARG A 302 120.99 45.89 67.58
C ARG A 302 121.34 44.81 68.59
N ASP A 303 120.92 43.57 68.37
CA ASP A 303 121.26 42.44 69.24
C ASP A 303 122.78 42.17 69.24
N GLU A 304 123.43 42.13 68.07
CA GLU A 304 124.89 42.00 67.96
C GLU A 304 125.64 43.16 68.66
N THR A 305 125.17 44.39 68.48
CA THR A 305 125.83 45.58 69.05
C THR A 305 125.59 45.64 70.56
N GLN A 306 124.42 45.19 71.03
CA GLN A 306 124.08 45.06 72.46
C GLN A 306 124.97 44.03 73.15
N GLU A 307 125.18 42.87 72.52
CA GLU A 307 126.09 41.83 73.02
C GLU A 307 127.52 42.35 73.14
N ARG A 308 128.05 42.96 72.06
CA ARG A 308 129.38 43.61 72.09
C ARG A 308 129.47 44.71 73.15
N PHE A 309 128.43 45.51 73.34
CA PHE A 309 128.40 46.54 74.38
C PHE A 309 128.41 45.92 75.78
N ALA A 310 127.69 44.82 76.00
CA ALA A 310 127.69 44.09 77.27
C ALA A 310 129.08 43.49 77.60
N GLU A 311 129.79 42.95 76.61
CA GLU A 311 131.18 42.50 76.75
C GLU A 311 132.12 43.67 77.13
N VAL A 312 132.09 44.77 76.38
CA VAL A 312 132.92 45.96 76.64
C VAL A 312 132.61 46.58 78.01
N LYS A 313 131.35 46.60 78.42
CA LYS A 313 130.89 47.09 79.74
C LYS A 313 131.46 46.28 80.91
N THR A 314 131.73 44.99 80.71
CA THR A 314 132.29 44.12 81.74
C THR A 314 133.76 44.40 81.98
N HIS A 315 134.52 44.75 80.93
CA HIS A 315 135.96 44.95 80.99
C HIS A 315 136.39 46.41 81.17
N TYR A 316 135.58 47.38 80.76
CA TYR A 316 135.96 48.80 80.74
C TYR A 316 134.94 49.68 81.49
N GLY A 317 135.44 50.59 82.34
CA GLY A 317 134.62 51.57 83.05
C GLY A 317 134.06 52.68 82.14
N ALA A 318 133.01 53.38 82.60
CA ALA A 318 132.21 54.32 81.80
C ALA A 318 132.98 55.48 81.13
N GLY A 319 134.20 55.81 81.62
CA GLY A 319 135.05 56.87 81.05
C GLY A 319 135.99 56.42 79.90
N HIS A 320 136.08 55.11 79.60
CA HIS A 320 137.03 54.58 78.61
C HIS A 320 136.58 54.84 77.16
N PRO A 321 137.51 55.15 76.22
CA PRO A 321 137.18 55.42 74.82
C PRO A 321 136.37 54.30 74.13
N GLU A 322 136.73 53.02 74.36
CA GLU A 322 136.01 51.87 73.78
C GLU A 322 134.58 51.70 74.35
N TYR A 323 134.35 52.02 75.64
CA TYR A 323 133.00 51.99 76.22
C TYR A 323 132.10 53.05 75.57
N ARG A 324 132.61 54.28 75.41
CA ARG A 324 131.86 55.37 74.76
C ARG A 324 131.58 55.06 73.29
N LYS A 325 132.51 54.42 72.60
CA LYS A 325 132.35 54.00 71.20
C LYS A 325 131.28 52.93 71.05
N ALA A 326 131.30 51.88 71.88
CA ALA A 326 130.28 50.83 71.87
C ALA A 326 128.89 51.35 72.31
N ALA A 327 128.83 52.21 73.34
CA ALA A 327 127.59 52.87 73.76
C ALA A 327 127.00 53.77 72.65
N ALA A 328 127.85 54.54 71.96
CA ALA A 328 127.41 55.40 70.85
C ALA A 328 126.93 54.58 69.64
N GLN A 329 127.59 53.45 69.33
CA GLN A 329 127.15 52.54 68.28
C GLN A 329 125.80 51.90 68.59
N LEU A 330 125.60 51.43 69.82
CA LEU A 330 124.31 50.88 70.27
C LEU A 330 123.22 51.94 70.19
N GLY A 331 123.45 53.14 70.74
CA GLY A 331 122.49 54.24 70.71
C GLY A 331 122.12 54.69 69.29
N GLU A 332 123.06 54.66 68.34
CA GLU A 332 122.77 54.98 66.94
C GLU A 332 121.92 53.89 66.26
N VAL A 333 122.19 52.61 66.50
CA VAL A 333 121.37 51.51 65.96
C VAL A 333 119.96 51.53 66.59
N GLU A 334 119.83 51.80 67.89
CA GLU A 334 118.54 51.97 68.56
C GLU A 334 117.75 53.16 67.99
N ARG A 335 118.41 54.30 67.75
CA ARG A 335 117.80 55.48 67.12
C ARG A 335 117.28 55.16 65.71
N LEU A 336 118.09 54.50 64.88
CA LEU A 336 117.71 54.09 63.53
C LEU A 336 116.57 53.06 63.53
N LEU A 337 116.57 52.14 64.51
CA LEU A 337 115.52 51.13 64.67
C LEU A 337 114.18 51.78 65.03
N GLU A 338 114.18 52.73 65.97
CA GLU A 338 112.95 53.43 66.37
C GLU A 338 112.44 54.38 65.26
N GLU A 339 113.35 55.08 64.56
CA GLU A 339 113.02 55.89 63.38
C GLU A 339 112.38 55.02 62.28
N THR A 340 112.98 53.87 61.98
CA THR A 340 112.47 52.93 60.98
C THR A 340 111.12 52.34 61.41
N ARG A 341 110.95 52.00 62.69
CA ARG A 341 109.70 51.49 63.25
C ARG A 341 108.58 52.53 63.18
N SER A 342 108.86 53.78 63.53
CA SER A 342 107.92 54.91 63.42
C SER A 342 107.50 55.15 61.97
N ASN A 343 108.45 55.18 61.03
CA ASN A 343 108.19 55.35 59.61
C ASN A 343 107.34 54.20 59.04
N ILE A 344 107.64 52.95 59.40
CA ILE A 344 106.83 51.78 59.03
C ILE A 344 105.43 51.88 59.63
N GLY A 345 105.30 52.26 60.90
CA GLY A 345 104.01 52.44 61.56
C GLY A 345 103.13 53.49 60.91
N GLN A 346 103.70 54.64 60.53
CA GLN A 346 102.99 55.69 59.79
C GLN A 346 102.55 55.19 58.42
N ARG A 347 103.41 54.48 57.69
CA ARG A 347 103.10 53.96 56.36
C ARG A 347 102.01 52.89 56.39
N VAL A 348 102.09 51.93 57.30
CA VAL A 348 101.08 50.86 57.46
C VAL A 348 99.73 51.47 57.87
N GLU A 349 99.73 52.48 58.74
CA GLU A 349 98.51 53.22 59.10
C GLU A 349 97.92 53.97 57.89
N ILE A 350 98.74 54.59 57.03
CA ILE A 350 98.28 55.21 55.77
C ILE A 350 97.69 54.16 54.83
N GLU A 351 98.37 53.03 54.64
CA GLU A 351 97.90 51.94 53.77
C GLU A 351 96.59 51.31 54.27
N TYR A 352 96.43 51.16 55.59
CA TYR A 352 95.18 50.74 56.23
C TYR A 352 94.06 51.75 55.97
N ARG A 353 94.29 53.05 56.24
CA ARG A 353 93.31 54.11 55.98
C ARG A 353 92.88 54.16 54.51
N GLN A 354 93.83 54.03 53.58
CA GLN A 354 93.53 53.95 52.15
C GLN A 354 92.64 52.75 51.81
N SER A 355 92.91 51.57 52.40
CA SER A 355 92.06 50.39 52.18
C SER A 355 90.66 50.53 52.81
N ALA A 356 90.56 51.16 53.98
CA ALA A 356 89.30 51.41 54.66
C ALA A 356 88.42 52.41 53.88
N GLU A 357 89.02 53.46 53.32
CA GLU A 357 88.30 54.40 52.45
C GLU A 357 87.86 53.74 51.14
N ARG A 358 88.70 52.87 50.54
CA ARG A 358 88.31 52.08 49.37
C ARG A 358 87.14 51.14 49.67
N GLU A 359 87.16 50.42 50.79
CA GLU A 359 86.04 49.59 51.23
C GLU A 359 84.77 50.42 51.41
N ARG A 360 84.84 51.57 52.11
CA ARG A 360 83.69 52.47 52.32
C ARG A 360 83.13 53.02 51.02
N MET A 361 83.98 53.35 50.06
CA MET A 361 83.57 53.78 48.72
C MET A 361 82.81 52.67 48.00
N LEU A 362 83.34 51.44 47.99
CA LEU A 362 82.70 50.29 47.37
C LEU A 362 81.41 49.88 48.09
N ALA A 363 81.37 49.94 49.42
CA ALA A 363 80.17 49.69 50.20
C ALA A 363 79.03 50.66 49.84
N ARG A 364 79.35 51.95 49.68
CA ARG A 364 78.38 52.97 49.21
C ARG A 364 77.92 52.66 47.79
N ALA A 365 78.83 52.37 46.87
CA ALA A 365 78.48 52.02 45.49
C ALA A 365 77.59 50.76 45.40
N VAL A 366 77.87 49.73 46.21
CA VAL A 366 77.03 48.52 46.33
C VAL A 366 75.65 48.90 46.88
N GLY A 367 75.59 49.69 47.95
CA GLY A 367 74.32 50.13 48.56
C GLY A 367 73.44 50.94 47.61
N GLU A 368 74.03 51.89 46.89
CA GLU A 368 73.35 52.72 45.89
C GLU A 368 72.86 51.88 44.71
N THR A 369 73.73 51.04 44.13
CA THR A 369 73.38 50.16 43.00
C THR A 369 72.31 49.12 43.39
N LYS A 370 72.38 48.58 44.61
CA LYS A 370 71.37 47.65 45.14
C LYS A 370 70.01 48.34 45.29
N ALA A 371 69.98 49.55 45.85
CA ALA A 371 68.73 50.31 46.00
C ALA A 371 68.10 50.66 44.64
N GLU A 372 68.94 51.00 43.64
CA GLU A 372 68.48 51.22 42.26
C GLU A 372 67.94 49.92 41.63
N PHE A 373 68.65 48.80 41.79
CA PHE A 373 68.21 47.48 41.33
C PHE A 373 66.86 47.09 41.94
N ASP A 374 66.70 47.20 43.27
CA ASP A 374 65.48 46.80 43.98
C ASP A 374 64.27 47.64 43.52
N ARG A 375 64.45 48.96 43.31
CA ARG A 375 63.40 49.85 42.77
C ARG A 375 63.00 49.46 41.35
N LEU A 376 63.98 49.20 40.49
CA LEU A 376 63.71 48.82 39.10
C LEU A 376 63.07 47.42 39.02
N ASN A 377 63.53 46.49 39.85
CA ASN A 377 63.02 45.12 39.90
C ASN A 377 61.55 45.07 40.38
N ALA A 378 61.18 45.86 41.40
CA ALA A 378 59.80 45.99 41.84
C ALA A 378 58.87 46.48 40.70
N ARG A 379 59.29 47.52 39.97
CA ARG A 379 58.54 48.04 38.81
C ARG A 379 58.53 47.07 37.62
N SER A 380 59.56 46.23 37.48
CA SER A 380 59.61 45.20 36.43
C SER A 380 58.49 44.16 36.57
N PHE A 381 58.08 43.81 37.80
CA PHE A 381 56.96 42.89 38.01
C PHE A 381 55.61 43.50 37.60
N GLU A 382 55.39 44.78 37.91
CA GLU A 382 54.21 45.53 37.46
C GLU A 382 54.16 45.64 35.94
N TYR A 383 55.30 45.96 35.31
CA TYR A 383 55.44 45.95 33.84
C TYR A 383 55.04 44.60 33.25
N GLN A 384 55.54 43.49 33.80
CA GLN A 384 55.21 42.15 33.29
C GLN A 384 53.73 41.79 33.46
N ALA A 385 53.09 42.23 34.55
CA ALA A 385 51.66 42.02 34.75
C ALA A 385 50.84 42.77 33.69
N LEU A 386 51.13 44.06 33.48
CA LEU A 386 50.49 44.89 32.46
C LEU A 386 50.76 44.38 31.05
N LYS A 387 51.99 43.94 30.77
CA LYS A 387 52.37 43.36 29.48
C LYS A 387 51.58 42.08 29.18
N ARG A 388 51.50 41.14 30.13
CA ARG A 388 50.72 39.91 29.96
C ARG A 388 49.24 40.19 29.75
N GLU A 389 48.68 41.16 30.48
CA GLU A 389 47.27 41.55 30.32
C GLU A 389 47.01 42.16 28.94
N ALA A 390 47.86 43.11 28.50
CA ALA A 390 47.76 43.71 27.17
C ALA A 390 47.94 42.69 26.04
N GLU A 391 48.91 41.77 26.16
CA GLU A 391 49.12 40.69 25.18
C GLU A 391 47.95 39.70 25.13
N ALA A 392 47.39 39.32 26.29
CA ALA A 392 46.25 38.41 26.36
C ALA A 392 44.99 39.04 25.74
N ASP A 393 44.69 40.30 26.07
CA ASP A 393 43.54 41.01 25.50
C ASP A 393 43.71 41.21 23.98
N LYS A 394 44.92 41.53 23.51
CA LYS A 394 45.24 41.64 22.08
C LYS A 394 45.05 40.31 21.35
N GLN A 395 45.58 39.21 21.89
CA GLN A 395 45.43 37.89 21.30
C GLN A 395 43.96 37.47 21.22
N LEU A 396 43.19 37.70 22.28
CA LEU A 396 41.76 37.40 22.28
C LEU A 396 41.01 38.24 21.23
N TYR A 397 41.38 39.51 21.07
CA TYR A 397 40.83 40.38 20.04
C TYR A 397 41.14 39.86 18.64
N GLU A 398 42.41 39.55 18.36
CA GLU A 398 42.83 39.00 17.05
C GLU A 398 42.14 37.67 16.74
N GLU A 399 42.00 36.79 17.73
CA GLU A 399 41.28 35.52 17.61
C GLU A 399 39.81 35.73 17.27
N LEU A 400 39.13 36.62 17.99
CA LEU A 400 37.72 36.93 17.74
C LEU A 400 37.53 37.56 16.36
N VAL A 401 38.40 38.49 15.94
CA VAL A 401 38.37 39.06 14.57
C VAL A 401 38.53 37.96 13.52
N ARG A 402 39.49 37.04 13.72
CA ARG A 402 39.69 35.91 12.82
C ARG A 402 38.44 35.04 12.75
N LYS A 403 37.84 34.71 13.89
CA LYS A 403 36.62 33.90 13.97
C LYS A 403 35.41 34.58 13.34
N ILE A 404 35.25 35.90 13.50
CA ILE A 404 34.20 36.68 12.81
C ILE A 404 34.40 36.62 11.28
N LYS A 405 35.64 36.78 10.80
CA LYS A 405 35.95 36.66 9.36
C LYS A 405 35.67 35.25 8.83
N GLU A 406 36.10 34.21 9.55
CA GLU A 406 35.80 32.81 9.21
C GLU A 406 34.28 32.56 9.17
N ALA A 407 33.54 33.04 10.18
CA ALA A 407 32.08 32.92 10.25
C ALA A 407 31.38 33.66 9.11
N GLY A 408 31.80 34.88 8.77
CA GLY A 408 31.26 35.66 7.67
C GLY A 408 31.49 35.01 6.30
N ILE A 409 32.70 34.47 6.07
CA ILE A 409 33.01 33.72 4.85
C ILE A 409 32.16 32.44 4.77
N ASN A 410 32.07 31.67 5.86
CA ASN A 410 31.30 30.44 5.92
C ASN A 410 29.79 30.69 5.75
N ALA A 411 29.25 31.77 6.31
CA ALA A 411 27.84 32.15 6.14
C ALA A 411 27.46 32.35 4.67
N SER A 412 28.39 32.83 3.83
CA SER A 412 28.18 32.96 2.39
C SER A 412 28.11 31.60 1.67
N PHE A 413 28.83 30.59 2.16
CA PHE A 413 28.82 29.21 1.62
C PHE A 413 27.64 28.35 2.10
N GLN A 414 26.93 28.74 3.18
CA GLN A 414 25.83 27.95 3.75
C GLN A 414 24.53 27.92 2.91
N ASN A 415 24.48 28.60 1.76
CA ASN A 415 23.35 28.57 0.82
C ASN A 415 23.15 27.22 0.09
N SER A 416 23.96 26.19 0.37
CA SER A 416 24.03 24.98 -0.46
C SER A 416 23.47 23.69 0.16
N SER A 417 23.04 23.69 1.43
CA SER A 417 22.59 22.46 2.10
C SER A 417 21.19 22.00 1.68
N ILE A 418 20.39 22.87 1.09
CA ILE A 418 19.11 22.50 0.48
C ILE A 418 19.16 23.01 -0.94
N ARG A 419 18.87 22.16 -1.91
CA ARG A 419 18.84 22.53 -3.33
C ARG A 419 17.71 21.81 -4.04
N ILE A 420 17.21 22.42 -5.11
CA ILE A 420 16.24 21.76 -5.99
C ILE A 420 17.05 20.82 -6.90
N ALA A 421 16.86 19.50 -6.72
CA ALA A 421 17.54 18.49 -7.52
C ALA A 421 16.89 18.34 -8.90
N ASP A 422 15.56 18.37 -8.95
CA ASP A 422 14.79 18.39 -10.20
C ASP A 422 13.52 19.21 -10.02
N ALA A 423 13.23 20.05 -11.00
CA ALA A 423 12.04 20.89 -10.99
C ALA A 423 10.83 20.10 -11.51
N ALA A 424 9.66 20.34 -10.91
CA ALA A 424 8.41 19.76 -11.36
C ALA A 424 8.11 20.18 -12.80
N ARG A 425 7.82 19.19 -13.65
CA ARG A 425 7.35 19.38 -15.03
C ARG A 425 5.86 19.04 -15.14
N PRO A 426 5.12 19.71 -16.04
CA PRO A 426 3.71 19.37 -16.27
C PRO A 426 3.56 17.91 -16.70
N ALA A 427 2.76 17.14 -15.96
CA ALA A 427 2.54 15.73 -16.26
C ALA A 427 1.77 15.53 -17.57
N LEU A 428 2.23 14.59 -18.40
CA LEU A 428 1.60 14.26 -19.70
C LEU A 428 0.36 13.38 -19.56
N LYS A 429 0.25 12.61 -18.46
CA LYS A 429 -0.85 11.67 -18.21
C LYS A 429 -1.50 11.96 -16.87
N PRO A 430 -2.83 11.89 -16.76
CA PRO A 430 -3.51 12.05 -15.49
C PRO A 430 -3.29 10.83 -14.59
N VAL A 431 -3.18 11.07 -13.29
CA VAL A 431 -3.14 10.02 -12.25
C VAL A 431 -4.52 9.55 -11.83
N PHE A 432 -5.55 10.35 -12.11
CA PHE A 432 -6.94 10.01 -11.90
C PHE A 432 -7.80 10.57 -13.03
N PRO A 433 -8.79 9.81 -13.55
CA PRO A 433 -9.12 8.43 -13.21
C PRO A 433 -8.23 7.38 -13.92
N ASN A 434 -7.91 6.29 -13.22
CA ASN A 434 -7.10 5.20 -13.77
C ASN A 434 -7.94 4.28 -14.66
N LEU A 435 -8.05 4.61 -15.95
CA LEU A 435 -8.91 3.88 -16.91
C LEU A 435 -8.65 2.37 -16.90
N LYS A 436 -7.38 1.94 -16.88
CA LYS A 436 -7.01 0.51 -16.86
C LYS A 436 -7.55 -0.22 -15.63
N LEU A 437 -7.42 0.39 -14.44
CA LEU A 437 -7.88 -0.20 -13.19
C LEU A 437 -9.41 -0.24 -13.14
N ASN A 438 -10.07 0.86 -13.52
CA ASN A 438 -11.52 0.95 -13.52
C ASN A 438 -12.15 -0.06 -14.49
N VAL A 439 -11.57 -0.24 -15.69
CA VAL A 439 -12.04 -1.25 -16.66
C VAL A 439 -11.84 -2.66 -16.15
N LEU A 440 -10.68 -2.96 -15.52
CA LEU A 440 -10.42 -4.27 -14.93
C LEU A 440 -11.43 -4.60 -13.82
N LEU A 441 -11.66 -3.65 -12.91
CA LEU A 441 -12.65 -3.79 -11.83
C LEU A 441 -14.07 -3.95 -12.37
N ALA A 442 -14.46 -3.14 -13.36
CA ALA A 442 -15.77 -3.24 -13.99
C ALA A 442 -15.96 -4.59 -14.67
N LEU A 443 -14.96 -5.12 -15.38
CA LEU A 443 -15.02 -6.42 -16.01
C LEU A 443 -15.17 -7.55 -14.98
N LEU A 444 -14.40 -7.52 -13.89
CA LEU A 444 -14.46 -8.54 -12.84
C LEU A 444 -15.82 -8.54 -12.12
N LEU A 445 -16.27 -7.36 -11.66
CA LEU A 445 -17.53 -7.21 -10.94
C LEU A 445 -18.75 -7.50 -11.82
N SER A 446 -18.76 -7.03 -13.07
CA SER A 446 -19.88 -7.29 -13.99
C SER A 446 -19.95 -8.76 -14.40
N THR A 447 -18.83 -9.46 -14.54
CA THR A 447 -18.82 -10.89 -14.84
C THR A 447 -19.41 -11.69 -13.68
N LEU A 448 -19.00 -11.38 -12.45
CA LEU A 448 -19.54 -12.02 -11.25
C LEU A 448 -21.06 -11.78 -11.13
N ALA A 449 -21.50 -10.53 -11.32
CA ALA A 449 -22.91 -10.18 -11.28
C ALA A 449 -23.72 -10.85 -12.41
N ALA A 450 -23.15 -10.97 -13.63
CA ALA A 450 -23.79 -11.63 -14.75
C ALA A 450 -24.02 -13.13 -14.51
N VAL A 451 -23.02 -13.81 -13.93
CA VAL A 451 -23.13 -15.21 -13.53
C VAL A 451 -24.18 -15.38 -12.44
N GLY A 452 -24.15 -14.53 -11.41
CA GLY A 452 -25.15 -14.55 -10.34
C GLY A 452 -26.58 -14.35 -10.86
N ALA A 453 -26.78 -13.37 -11.75
CA ALA A 453 -28.08 -13.12 -12.38
C ALA A 453 -28.56 -14.30 -13.25
N ALA A 454 -27.65 -14.99 -13.95
CA ALA A 454 -27.98 -16.17 -14.73
C ALA A 454 -28.47 -17.33 -13.84
N VAL A 455 -27.80 -17.59 -12.71
CA VAL A 455 -28.19 -18.61 -11.73
C VAL A 455 -29.54 -18.28 -11.10
N VAL A 456 -29.74 -17.03 -10.66
CA VAL A 456 -31.02 -16.60 -10.07
C VAL A 456 -32.16 -16.71 -11.09
N SER A 457 -31.92 -16.34 -12.35
CA SER A 457 -32.92 -16.49 -13.41
C SER A 457 -33.31 -17.95 -13.66
N ASP A 458 -32.41 -18.91 -13.44
CA ASP A 458 -32.68 -20.34 -13.60
C ASP A 458 -33.48 -20.89 -12.41
N VAL A 459 -33.09 -20.52 -11.19
CA VAL A 459 -33.78 -20.95 -9.96
C VAL A 459 -35.22 -20.44 -9.89
N LEU A 460 -35.48 -19.23 -10.38
CA LEU A 460 -36.84 -18.65 -10.41
C LEU A 460 -37.72 -19.26 -11.51
N ASP A 461 -37.16 -20.01 -12.45
CA ASP A 461 -37.89 -20.63 -13.54
C ASP A 461 -38.61 -21.89 -13.06
N ASN A 462 -39.95 -21.82 -12.99
CA ASN A 462 -40.79 -22.89 -12.49
C ASN A 462 -41.44 -23.73 -13.59
N THR A 463 -40.96 -23.62 -14.82
CA THR A 463 -41.53 -24.34 -15.98
C THR A 463 -41.06 -25.79 -16.07
N VAL A 464 -41.87 -26.64 -16.69
CA VAL A 464 -41.53 -28.05 -16.94
C VAL A 464 -40.65 -28.14 -18.18
N ARG A 465 -39.41 -28.64 -18.05
CA ARG A 465 -38.48 -28.77 -19.18
C ARG A 465 -37.91 -30.17 -19.32
N ASP A 466 -37.56 -30.79 -18.21
CA ASP A 466 -36.75 -32.00 -18.21
C ASP A 466 -37.59 -33.24 -17.83
N PRO A 467 -37.62 -34.31 -18.64
CA PRO A 467 -38.42 -35.51 -18.37
C PRO A 467 -38.02 -36.21 -17.05
N GLU A 468 -36.72 -36.24 -16.74
CA GLU A 468 -36.21 -36.84 -15.50
C GLU A 468 -36.61 -36.02 -14.27
N GLN A 469 -36.65 -34.69 -14.40
CA GLN A 469 -37.16 -33.81 -13.36
C GLN A 469 -38.68 -34.01 -13.13
N VAL A 470 -39.46 -34.25 -14.18
CA VAL A 470 -40.90 -34.57 -14.07
C VAL A 470 -41.12 -35.89 -13.34
N ALA A 471 -40.41 -36.95 -13.73
CA ALA A 471 -40.53 -38.26 -13.10
C ALA A 471 -40.22 -38.19 -11.59
N ARG A 472 -39.16 -37.47 -11.21
CA ARG A 472 -38.75 -37.29 -9.81
C ARG A 472 -39.72 -36.43 -9.00
N LEU A 473 -40.14 -35.27 -9.52
CA LEU A 473 -40.91 -34.29 -8.76
C LEU A 473 -42.42 -34.56 -8.78
N LEU A 474 -42.97 -35.04 -9.89
CA LEU A 474 -44.41 -35.22 -10.09
C LEU A 474 -44.87 -36.68 -10.01
N ARG A 475 -43.93 -37.62 -9.77
CA ARG A 475 -44.19 -39.07 -9.66
C ARG A 475 -45.04 -39.62 -10.82
N THR A 476 -44.86 -39.06 -12.01
CA THR A 476 -45.59 -39.43 -13.23
C THR A 476 -44.60 -39.54 -14.36
N GLU A 477 -44.77 -40.55 -15.21
CA GLU A 477 -43.87 -40.79 -16.33
C GLU A 477 -44.16 -39.85 -17.51
N VAL A 478 -43.09 -39.40 -18.17
CA VAL A 478 -43.18 -38.73 -19.46
C VAL A 478 -43.14 -39.79 -20.54
N ILE A 479 -44.31 -40.10 -21.11
CA ILE A 479 -44.50 -41.18 -22.09
C ILE A 479 -44.11 -40.77 -23.52
N GLY A 480 -43.91 -39.48 -23.76
CA GLY A 480 -43.46 -38.96 -25.05
C GLY A 480 -42.98 -37.51 -24.98
N SER A 481 -42.02 -37.17 -25.84
CA SER A 481 -41.51 -35.81 -26.05
C SER A 481 -41.61 -35.45 -27.53
N LEU A 482 -42.40 -34.44 -27.86
CA LEU A 482 -42.69 -34.04 -29.23
C LEU A 482 -41.90 -32.77 -29.61
N PRO A 483 -41.09 -32.80 -30.68
CA PRO A 483 -40.24 -31.66 -31.05
C PRO A 483 -41.08 -30.48 -31.54
N VAL A 484 -40.56 -29.26 -31.38
CA VAL A 484 -41.17 -28.07 -31.98
C VAL A 484 -41.20 -28.21 -33.51
N VAL A 485 -42.35 -27.88 -34.12
CA VAL A 485 -42.48 -27.80 -35.59
C VAL A 485 -42.70 -26.34 -35.96
N LYS A 486 -41.70 -25.72 -36.61
CA LYS A 486 -41.76 -24.29 -36.97
C LYS A 486 -42.74 -24.01 -38.11
N ASN A 487 -42.97 -24.98 -39.01
CA ASN A 487 -43.80 -24.83 -40.20
C ASN A 487 -44.82 -25.97 -40.32
N TRP A 488 -46.04 -25.79 -39.79
CA TRP A 488 -47.15 -26.75 -39.93
C TRP A 488 -47.76 -26.84 -41.33
N ARG A 489 -47.37 -25.94 -42.25
CA ARG A 489 -48.04 -25.69 -43.55
C ARG A 489 -47.91 -26.81 -44.61
N GLY A 490 -47.35 -27.96 -44.28
CA GLY A 490 -46.88 -28.94 -45.28
C GLY A 490 -47.72 -30.20 -45.53
N ARG A 491 -48.81 -30.49 -44.81
CA ARG A 491 -49.50 -31.79 -44.98
C ARG A 491 -51.03 -31.81 -44.91
N LEU A 492 -51.66 -30.65 -44.71
CA LEU A 492 -53.12 -30.46 -44.74
C LEU A 492 -53.37 -29.18 -45.57
N GLY A 493 -53.50 -29.31 -46.89
CA GLY A 493 -53.60 -28.21 -47.89
C GLY A 493 -52.77 -28.48 -49.18
N PRO A 494 -53.16 -27.95 -50.37
CA PRO A 494 -53.18 -28.68 -51.64
C PRO A 494 -51.84 -28.92 -52.34
N VAL A 495 -51.75 -30.07 -53.01
CA VAL A 495 -50.71 -30.41 -54.00
C VAL A 495 -50.82 -29.44 -55.17
N ALA A 496 -49.70 -28.81 -55.52
CA ALA A 496 -49.56 -27.98 -56.70
C ALA A 496 -49.93 -28.77 -57.95
N THR A 497 -50.91 -28.28 -58.70
CA THR A 497 -51.09 -28.63 -60.10
C THR A 497 -49.87 -28.10 -60.86
N ASN A 498 -49.21 -28.96 -61.63
CA ASN A 498 -48.17 -28.54 -62.56
C ASN A 498 -48.78 -27.56 -63.57
N GLY A 499 -48.44 -26.29 -63.44
CA GLY A 499 -48.91 -25.19 -64.28
C GLY A 499 -47.86 -24.10 -64.37
N ASN A 500 -47.19 -24.08 -65.51
CA ASN A 500 -46.17 -23.16 -66.00
C ASN A 500 -46.46 -21.66 -65.72
N GLY A 501 -45.47 -20.89 -65.22
CA GLY A 501 -45.59 -19.43 -65.09
C GLY A 501 -44.34 -18.72 -64.55
N ASN A 502 -43.59 -18.08 -65.46
CA ASN A 502 -42.48 -17.17 -65.18
C ASN A 502 -42.92 -15.91 -64.39
N GLY A 503 -42.13 -15.47 -63.42
CA GLY A 503 -42.24 -14.15 -62.81
C GLY A 503 -41.19 -13.85 -61.74
N ASN A 504 -40.25 -12.96 -62.05
CA ASN A 504 -39.19 -12.46 -61.16
C ASN A 504 -39.77 -11.54 -60.07
N GLY A 505 -39.38 -11.73 -58.80
CA GLY A 505 -39.75 -10.86 -57.69
C GLY A 505 -38.99 -11.14 -56.38
N HIS A 506 -37.97 -10.33 -56.12
CA HIS A 506 -37.14 -10.12 -54.93
C HIS A 506 -37.65 -10.60 -53.55
N GLY A 507 -36.81 -11.40 -52.88
CA GLY A 507 -36.23 -11.03 -51.57
C GLY A 507 -37.02 -11.28 -50.30
N MET A 508 -37.04 -12.52 -49.80
CA MET A 508 -37.01 -12.78 -48.35
C MET A 508 -36.31 -14.13 -48.13
N ALA A 509 -35.25 -14.15 -47.33
CA ALA A 509 -34.41 -15.32 -47.10
C ALA A 509 -35.23 -16.46 -46.48
N LEU A 510 -35.63 -17.42 -47.32
CA LEU A 510 -36.25 -18.67 -46.91
C LEU A 510 -35.18 -19.57 -46.30
N ALA A 511 -35.34 -19.90 -45.01
CA ALA A 511 -34.61 -20.97 -44.37
C ALA A 511 -34.76 -22.29 -45.18
N PRO A 512 -33.76 -23.17 -45.21
CA PRO A 512 -33.70 -24.27 -46.18
C PRO A 512 -34.90 -25.21 -46.02
N VAL A 513 -35.59 -25.47 -47.14
CA VAL A 513 -36.77 -26.35 -47.28
C VAL A 513 -36.52 -27.76 -46.72
N GLU A 514 -35.26 -28.21 -46.75
CA GLU A 514 -34.81 -29.46 -46.14
C GLU A 514 -35.09 -29.51 -44.63
N ALA A 515 -34.78 -28.44 -43.88
CA ALA A 515 -34.97 -28.42 -42.43
C ALA A 515 -36.46 -28.54 -42.02
N ALA A 516 -37.38 -27.99 -42.83
CA ALA A 516 -38.81 -28.09 -42.57
C ALA A 516 -39.32 -29.52 -42.79
N ALA A 517 -38.93 -30.17 -43.90
CA ALA A 517 -39.29 -31.56 -44.19
C ALA A 517 -38.77 -32.52 -43.10
N HIS A 518 -37.54 -32.33 -42.62
CA HIS A 518 -36.93 -33.17 -41.58
C HIS A 518 -37.58 -33.02 -40.19
N THR A 519 -38.08 -31.82 -39.86
CA THR A 519 -38.74 -31.58 -38.56
C THR A 519 -40.12 -32.23 -38.52
N LEU A 520 -40.83 -32.23 -39.66
CA LEU A 520 -42.12 -32.92 -39.85
C LEU A 520 -41.96 -34.45 -39.75
N THR A 521 -40.93 -35.04 -40.36
CA THR A 521 -40.66 -36.49 -40.23
C THR A 521 -40.31 -36.90 -38.80
N GLY A 522 -39.60 -36.04 -38.05
CA GLY A 522 -39.28 -36.30 -36.65
C GLY A 522 -40.49 -36.19 -35.72
N TYR A 523 -41.43 -35.30 -36.01
CA TYR A 523 -42.68 -35.18 -35.25
C TYR A 523 -43.60 -36.40 -35.47
N ASP A 524 -43.77 -36.84 -36.73
CA ASP A 524 -44.59 -38.02 -37.05
C ASP A 524 -44.03 -39.29 -36.38
N GLU A 525 -42.70 -39.46 -36.35
CA GLU A 525 -42.05 -40.58 -35.66
C GLU A 525 -42.18 -40.50 -34.13
N ALA A 526 -42.11 -39.30 -33.56
CA ALA A 526 -42.36 -39.08 -32.14
C ALA A 526 -43.83 -39.38 -31.76
N ILE A 527 -44.79 -39.08 -32.65
CA ILE A 527 -46.20 -39.46 -32.48
C ILE A 527 -46.40 -40.98 -32.57
N ARG A 528 -45.73 -41.67 -33.49
CA ARG A 528 -45.77 -43.14 -33.57
C ARG A 528 -45.19 -43.80 -32.33
N THR A 529 -44.11 -43.24 -31.80
CA THR A 529 -43.50 -43.67 -30.53
C THR A 529 -44.49 -43.45 -29.38
N LEU A 530 -45.08 -42.25 -29.27
CA LEU A 530 -46.09 -41.93 -28.26
C LEU A 530 -47.29 -42.89 -28.33
N ARG A 531 -47.81 -43.17 -29.53
CA ARG A 531 -48.89 -44.13 -29.75
C ARG A 531 -48.52 -45.50 -29.18
N ASN A 532 -47.33 -46.00 -29.50
CA ASN A 532 -46.88 -47.29 -29.00
C ASN A 532 -46.71 -47.27 -27.47
N SER A 533 -46.15 -46.21 -26.89
CA SER A 533 -46.06 -46.06 -25.42
C SER A 533 -47.43 -46.14 -24.77
N ILE A 534 -48.44 -45.45 -25.31
CA ILE A 534 -49.83 -45.48 -24.80
C ILE A 534 -50.41 -46.90 -24.87
N LEU A 535 -50.27 -47.58 -26.01
CA LEU A 535 -50.90 -48.90 -26.24
C LEU A 535 -50.17 -50.06 -25.54
N LEU A 536 -48.87 -49.91 -25.24
CA LEU A 536 -48.05 -50.92 -24.56
C LEU A 536 -48.03 -50.74 -23.03
N THR A 537 -48.63 -49.67 -22.50
CA THR A 537 -48.73 -49.49 -21.06
C THR A 537 -49.63 -50.58 -20.50
N ASP A 538 -49.10 -51.37 -19.57
CA ASP A 538 -49.76 -52.56 -19.03
C ASP A 538 -50.80 -52.14 -17.98
N PHE A 539 -52.07 -52.11 -18.40
CA PHE A 539 -53.22 -51.86 -17.54
C PHE A 539 -54.02 -53.14 -17.34
N ASP A 540 -54.74 -53.26 -16.22
CA ASP A 540 -55.64 -54.39 -15.93
C ASP A 540 -56.68 -54.67 -17.05
N ARG A 541 -56.88 -53.72 -17.97
CA ARG A 541 -57.76 -53.80 -19.14
C ARG A 541 -57.10 -53.12 -20.34
N ARG A 542 -57.36 -53.65 -21.55
CA ARG A 542 -56.95 -53.01 -22.81
C ARG A 542 -57.62 -51.64 -22.96
N LEU A 543 -56.82 -50.59 -23.12
CA LEU A 543 -57.32 -49.23 -23.40
C LEU A 543 -58.08 -49.20 -24.74
N ARG A 544 -59.36 -48.80 -24.71
CA ARG A 544 -60.19 -48.58 -25.91
C ARG A 544 -60.54 -47.11 -26.10
N SER A 545 -60.44 -46.29 -25.05
CA SER A 545 -60.73 -44.87 -25.09
C SER A 545 -59.66 -44.05 -24.36
N VAL A 546 -59.15 -43.01 -25.02
CA VAL A 546 -58.12 -42.13 -24.47
C VAL A 546 -58.53 -40.68 -24.57
N LEU A 547 -58.50 -39.98 -23.44
CA LEU A 547 -58.68 -38.53 -23.36
C LEU A 547 -57.34 -37.81 -23.54
N VAL A 548 -57.29 -36.83 -24.43
CA VAL A 548 -56.15 -35.91 -24.56
C VAL A 548 -56.56 -34.55 -23.99
N THR A 549 -55.96 -34.17 -22.86
CA THR A 549 -56.22 -32.88 -22.20
C THR A 549 -54.91 -32.21 -21.80
N SER A 550 -54.98 -31.02 -21.23
CA SER A 550 -53.81 -30.19 -20.92
C SER A 550 -54.10 -29.29 -19.71
N ALA A 551 -53.08 -28.71 -19.08
CA ALA A 551 -53.27 -27.82 -17.93
C ALA A 551 -53.78 -26.45 -18.36
N SER A 552 -53.40 -25.96 -19.53
CA SER A 552 -53.73 -24.62 -20.02
C SER A 552 -54.03 -24.60 -21.52
N PRO A 553 -54.79 -23.61 -22.01
CA PRO A 553 -55.03 -23.45 -23.44
C PRO A 553 -53.72 -23.32 -24.24
N GLY A 554 -53.68 -23.89 -25.44
CA GLY A 554 -52.55 -23.71 -26.37
C GLY A 554 -51.40 -24.70 -26.22
N GLU A 555 -51.50 -25.71 -25.36
CA GLU A 555 -50.41 -26.69 -25.13
C GLU A 555 -50.28 -27.77 -26.22
N GLY A 556 -51.19 -27.80 -27.20
CA GLY A 556 -51.11 -28.69 -28.38
C GLY A 556 -52.00 -29.93 -28.34
N LYS A 557 -52.88 -30.08 -27.33
CA LYS A 557 -53.84 -31.18 -27.15
C LYS A 557 -54.53 -31.66 -28.44
N SER A 558 -55.22 -30.76 -29.15
CA SER A 558 -55.95 -31.09 -30.38
C SER A 558 -55.04 -31.47 -31.55
N THR A 559 -53.81 -30.93 -31.58
CA THR A 559 -52.82 -31.32 -32.59
C THR A 559 -52.36 -32.75 -32.35
N ILE A 560 -52.05 -33.08 -31.10
CA ILE A 560 -51.59 -34.40 -30.70
C ILE A 560 -52.70 -35.43 -30.87
N ALA A 561 -53.93 -35.12 -30.44
CA ALA A 561 -55.10 -35.99 -30.62
C ALA A 561 -55.32 -36.33 -32.11
N ALA A 562 -55.27 -35.31 -32.98
CA ALA A 562 -55.42 -35.51 -34.43
C ALA A 562 -54.31 -36.38 -35.04
N HIS A 563 -53.04 -36.10 -34.71
CA HIS A 563 -51.92 -36.88 -35.27
C HIS A 563 -51.84 -38.29 -34.68
N LEU A 564 -52.22 -38.47 -33.41
CA LEU A 564 -52.33 -39.78 -32.78
C LEU A 564 -53.41 -40.63 -33.48
N ALA A 565 -54.56 -40.02 -33.81
CA ALA A 565 -55.64 -40.69 -34.53
C ALA A 565 -55.23 -41.09 -35.95
N VAL A 566 -54.59 -40.17 -36.68
CA VAL A 566 -54.03 -40.48 -38.01
C VAL A 566 -53.00 -41.61 -37.93
N ALA A 567 -52.06 -41.54 -36.99
CA ALA A 567 -51.02 -42.55 -36.84
C ALA A 567 -51.57 -43.93 -36.46
N HIS A 568 -52.68 -44.01 -35.73
CA HIS A 568 -53.31 -45.30 -35.41
C HIS A 568 -54.10 -45.86 -36.61
N ALA A 569 -54.85 -45.00 -37.31
CA ALA A 569 -55.60 -45.38 -38.51
C ALA A 569 -54.69 -45.80 -39.68
N GLU A 570 -53.51 -45.16 -39.85
CA GLU A 570 -52.51 -45.55 -40.87
C GLU A 570 -51.99 -47.00 -40.69
N GLN A 571 -52.14 -47.60 -39.51
CA GLN A 571 -51.79 -49.01 -39.26
C GLN A 571 -52.94 -49.98 -39.58
N GLY A 572 -54.05 -49.49 -40.11
CA GLY A 572 -55.22 -50.32 -40.44
C GLY A 572 -56.16 -50.57 -39.26
N HIS A 573 -56.02 -49.83 -38.15
CA HIS A 573 -56.90 -49.95 -36.98
C HIS A 573 -58.07 -48.97 -37.07
N LYS A 574 -59.27 -49.45 -36.73
CA LYS A 574 -60.47 -48.62 -36.74
C LYS A 574 -60.41 -47.59 -35.63
N THR A 575 -60.26 -46.33 -36.00
CA THR A 575 -60.04 -45.23 -35.06
C THR A 575 -61.17 -44.21 -35.14
N LEU A 576 -61.70 -43.82 -33.97
CA LEU A 576 -62.67 -42.73 -33.87
C LEU A 576 -62.03 -41.53 -33.18
N LEU A 577 -61.99 -40.37 -33.84
CA LEU A 577 -61.58 -39.11 -33.23
C LEU A 577 -62.81 -38.27 -32.89
N ILE A 578 -62.98 -37.92 -31.62
CA ILE A 578 -64.08 -37.09 -31.13
C ILE A 578 -63.54 -35.72 -30.71
N ASP A 579 -64.08 -34.63 -31.27
CA ASP A 579 -63.80 -33.26 -30.83
C ASP A 579 -64.72 -32.91 -29.65
N GLY A 580 -64.23 -33.14 -28.43
CA GLY A 580 -64.91 -32.81 -27.18
C GLY A 580 -64.73 -31.36 -26.72
N ASP A 581 -63.93 -30.54 -27.41
CA ASP A 581 -63.81 -29.11 -27.09
C ASP A 581 -64.99 -28.32 -27.69
N LEU A 582 -66.17 -28.50 -27.10
CA LEU A 582 -67.41 -27.81 -27.48
C LEU A 582 -67.33 -26.27 -27.29
N ARG A 583 -66.29 -25.78 -26.60
CA ARG A 583 -66.07 -24.35 -26.34
C ARG A 583 -65.28 -23.70 -27.47
N ARG A 584 -64.18 -24.34 -27.90
CA ARG A 584 -63.29 -23.83 -28.96
C ARG A 584 -62.91 -24.97 -29.92
N PRO A 585 -63.87 -25.47 -30.71
CA PRO A 585 -63.62 -26.63 -31.57
C PRO A 585 -62.54 -26.33 -32.61
N SER A 586 -61.67 -27.30 -32.82
CA SER A 586 -60.49 -27.12 -33.67
C SER A 586 -60.21 -28.27 -34.61
N VAL A 587 -60.81 -29.45 -34.39
CA VAL A 587 -60.57 -30.64 -35.23
C VAL A 587 -61.08 -30.40 -36.66
N HIS A 588 -62.26 -29.80 -36.82
CA HIS A 588 -62.83 -29.53 -38.14
C HIS A 588 -61.93 -28.68 -39.04
N ARG A 589 -61.28 -27.65 -38.48
CA ARG A 589 -60.32 -26.81 -39.22
C ARG A 589 -59.03 -27.56 -39.57
N ARG A 590 -58.63 -28.55 -38.77
CA ARG A 590 -57.40 -29.32 -39.01
C ARG A 590 -57.59 -30.33 -40.13
N PHE A 591 -58.76 -30.94 -40.21
CA PHE A 591 -59.09 -31.91 -41.25
C PHE A 591 -59.83 -31.31 -42.45
N GLU A 592 -60.06 -29.99 -42.45
CA GLU A 592 -60.81 -29.27 -43.50
C GLU A 592 -62.22 -29.85 -43.74
N ILE A 593 -62.89 -30.29 -42.66
CA ILE A 593 -64.22 -30.90 -42.70
C ILE A 593 -65.31 -29.92 -42.21
N PRO A 594 -66.56 -30.09 -42.65
CA PRO A 594 -67.70 -29.34 -42.10
C PRO A 594 -67.91 -29.61 -40.61
N SER A 595 -68.36 -28.59 -39.86
CA SER A 595 -68.68 -28.70 -38.42
C SER A 595 -70.13 -28.28 -38.10
N VAL A 596 -71.04 -28.45 -39.05
CA VAL A 596 -72.45 -28.03 -38.93
C VAL A 596 -73.22 -28.96 -37.99
N LEU A 597 -72.95 -30.27 -38.08
CA LEU A 597 -73.46 -31.31 -37.18
C LEU A 597 -72.27 -31.91 -36.44
N GLY A 598 -72.48 -32.33 -35.19
CA GLY A 598 -71.41 -32.93 -34.39
C GLY A 598 -71.84 -33.32 -32.98
N LEU A 599 -70.86 -33.54 -32.10
CA LEU A 599 -71.05 -33.99 -30.73
C LEU A 599 -72.05 -33.15 -29.95
N SER A 600 -72.09 -31.83 -30.12
CA SER A 600 -73.06 -30.95 -29.47
C SER A 600 -74.51 -31.31 -29.79
N ASN A 601 -74.81 -31.67 -31.05
CA ASN A 601 -76.15 -32.08 -31.47
C ASN A 601 -76.50 -33.48 -30.97
N VAL A 602 -75.51 -34.37 -30.95
CA VAL A 602 -75.63 -35.73 -30.42
C VAL A 602 -75.97 -35.71 -28.93
N LEU A 603 -75.29 -34.88 -28.15
CA LEU A 603 -75.48 -34.80 -26.69
C LEU A 603 -76.82 -34.15 -26.30
N VAL A 604 -77.42 -33.33 -27.17
CA VAL A 604 -78.77 -32.77 -26.98
C VAL A 604 -79.86 -33.73 -27.49
N ALA A 605 -79.47 -34.93 -27.95
CA ALA A 605 -80.34 -35.97 -28.51
C ALA A 605 -81.12 -35.56 -29.77
N GLU A 606 -80.56 -34.61 -30.55
CA GLU A 606 -81.15 -34.16 -31.83
C GLU A 606 -80.81 -35.12 -32.98
N LEU A 607 -79.75 -35.93 -32.84
CA LEU A 607 -79.22 -36.79 -33.91
C LEU A 607 -78.48 -38.02 -33.32
N PRO A 608 -78.63 -39.23 -33.89
CA PRO A 608 -77.75 -40.35 -33.57
C PRO A 608 -76.28 -40.03 -33.90
N TRP A 609 -75.34 -40.46 -33.04
CA TRP A 609 -73.91 -40.12 -33.21
C TRP A 609 -73.30 -40.64 -34.52
N ARG A 610 -73.83 -41.74 -35.05
CA ARG A 610 -73.40 -42.35 -36.32
C ARG A 610 -73.67 -41.44 -37.53
N ASP A 611 -74.74 -40.66 -37.46
CA ASP A 611 -75.17 -39.78 -38.56
C ASP A 611 -74.37 -38.46 -38.56
N ALA A 612 -73.68 -38.16 -37.47
CA ALA A 612 -72.77 -37.01 -37.35
C ALA A 612 -71.30 -37.35 -37.71
N LEU A 613 -71.00 -38.59 -38.10
CA LEU A 613 -69.64 -39.00 -38.45
C LEU A 613 -69.24 -38.45 -39.82
N VAL A 614 -68.00 -37.96 -39.89
CA VAL A 614 -67.35 -37.57 -41.14
C VAL A 614 -66.22 -38.56 -41.43
N ARG A 615 -66.28 -39.20 -42.60
CA ARG A 615 -65.23 -40.09 -43.09
C ARG A 615 -64.29 -39.35 -44.02
N LEU A 616 -63.00 -39.67 -43.93
CA LEU A 616 -62.00 -39.12 -44.84
C LEU A 616 -61.72 -40.12 -45.97
N GLU A 617 -61.89 -39.71 -47.22
CA GLU A 617 -61.60 -40.58 -48.39
C GLU A 617 -60.16 -41.09 -48.41
N ARG A 618 -59.22 -40.30 -47.89
CA ARG A 618 -57.78 -40.61 -47.86
C ARG A 618 -57.38 -41.54 -46.70
N LEU A 619 -58.21 -41.68 -45.67
CA LEU A 619 -57.94 -42.47 -44.48
C LEU A 619 -59.24 -43.21 -44.07
N PRO A 620 -59.54 -44.36 -44.71
CA PRO A 620 -60.83 -45.04 -44.54
C PRO A 620 -61.05 -45.64 -43.14
N GLU A 621 -59.97 -45.88 -42.39
CA GLU A 621 -60.02 -46.42 -41.03
C GLU A 621 -60.14 -45.31 -39.95
N LEU A 622 -60.25 -44.04 -40.34
CA LEU A 622 -60.43 -42.90 -39.44
C LEU A 622 -61.80 -42.24 -39.63
N ASP A 623 -62.68 -42.43 -38.65
CA ASP A 623 -63.94 -41.71 -38.55
C ASP A 623 -63.78 -40.53 -37.57
N ILE A 624 -64.34 -39.37 -37.92
CA ILE A 624 -64.25 -38.15 -37.10
C ILE A 624 -65.65 -37.71 -36.68
N LEU A 625 -65.85 -37.54 -35.38
CA LEU A 625 -67.01 -36.87 -34.81
C LEU A 625 -66.62 -35.42 -34.46
N PRO A 626 -66.92 -34.43 -35.33
CA PRO A 626 -66.64 -33.03 -35.04
C PRO A 626 -67.48 -32.55 -33.84
N ALA A 627 -67.10 -31.44 -33.22
CA ALA A 627 -67.77 -30.92 -32.04
C ALA A 627 -69.20 -30.42 -32.33
N GLY A 628 -69.45 -29.96 -33.55
CA GLY A 628 -70.67 -29.22 -33.91
C GLY A 628 -70.59 -27.74 -33.51
N PRO A 629 -71.73 -27.01 -33.53
CA PRO A 629 -71.79 -25.61 -33.15
C PRO A 629 -71.29 -25.36 -31.70
N PRO A 630 -70.43 -24.34 -31.47
CA PRO A 630 -69.92 -24.06 -30.13
C PRO A 630 -71.03 -23.84 -29.10
N SER A 631 -70.96 -24.51 -27.95
CA SER A 631 -71.97 -24.43 -26.90
C SER A 631 -71.43 -23.82 -25.61
N ARG A 632 -72.19 -22.88 -25.02
CA ARG A 632 -71.87 -22.27 -23.71
C ARG A 632 -72.32 -23.14 -22.52
N ARG A 633 -73.15 -24.17 -22.76
CA ARG A 633 -73.66 -25.13 -21.75
C ARG A 633 -73.01 -26.52 -21.86
N ALA A 634 -71.77 -26.57 -22.35
CA ALA A 634 -71.04 -27.81 -22.59
C ALA A 634 -70.94 -28.71 -21.33
N SER A 635 -70.78 -28.13 -20.14
CA SER A 635 -70.73 -28.83 -18.84
C SER A 635 -71.96 -29.64 -18.48
N ASP A 636 -73.12 -29.24 -18.97
CA ASP A 636 -74.40 -29.87 -18.63
C ASP A 636 -74.70 -31.06 -19.56
N LEU A 637 -74.05 -31.09 -20.73
CA LEU A 637 -74.34 -32.00 -21.84
C LEU A 637 -73.37 -33.19 -21.93
N VAL A 638 -72.12 -33.01 -21.49
CA VAL A 638 -71.05 -34.00 -21.70
C VAL A 638 -71.26 -35.28 -20.91
N GLY A 639 -71.72 -35.25 -19.66
CA GLY A 639 -71.78 -36.39 -18.73
C GLY A 639 -72.33 -37.72 -19.30
N ARG A 640 -73.62 -38.01 -19.08
CA ARG A 640 -74.21 -39.31 -19.46
C ARG A 640 -74.24 -39.56 -20.98
N GLY A 641 -74.38 -38.50 -21.77
CA GLY A 641 -74.46 -38.62 -23.23
C GLY A 641 -73.14 -39.13 -23.84
N LEU A 642 -72.00 -38.68 -23.32
CA LEU A 642 -70.70 -39.15 -23.81
C LEU A 642 -70.43 -40.60 -23.41
N GLU A 643 -70.79 -41.01 -22.18
CA GLU A 643 -70.64 -42.41 -21.75
C GLU A 643 -71.40 -43.37 -22.67
N GLN A 644 -72.61 -43.01 -23.10
CA GLN A 644 -73.38 -43.81 -24.04
C GLN A 644 -72.69 -43.90 -25.41
N VAL A 645 -72.24 -42.76 -25.95
CA VAL A 645 -71.52 -42.71 -27.24
C VAL A 645 -70.24 -43.54 -27.19
N LEU A 646 -69.44 -43.41 -26.13
CA LEU A 646 -68.21 -44.17 -25.95
C LEU A 646 -68.49 -45.67 -25.79
N GLY A 647 -69.52 -46.04 -25.03
CA GLY A 647 -69.96 -47.42 -24.86
C GLY A 647 -70.34 -48.06 -26.20
N GLU A 648 -71.18 -47.41 -27.00
CA GLU A 648 -71.60 -47.90 -28.32
C GLU A 648 -70.46 -47.91 -29.35
N ALA A 649 -69.58 -46.91 -29.32
CA ALA A 649 -68.44 -46.82 -30.22
C ALA A 649 -67.36 -47.87 -29.90
N SER A 650 -67.19 -48.25 -28.62
CA SER A 650 -66.15 -49.19 -28.18
C SER A 650 -66.28 -50.61 -28.73
N PHE A 651 -67.44 -50.95 -29.31
CA PHE A 651 -67.69 -52.21 -30.01
C PHE A 651 -67.26 -52.19 -31.49
N GLN A 652 -67.11 -51.01 -32.09
CA GLN A 652 -66.87 -50.84 -33.52
C GLN A 652 -65.47 -50.29 -33.84
N TYR A 653 -64.84 -49.62 -32.88
CA TYR A 653 -63.51 -49.03 -33.03
C TYR A 653 -62.51 -49.71 -32.09
N ASP A 654 -61.28 -49.88 -32.57
CA ASP A 654 -60.16 -50.39 -31.80
C ASP A 654 -59.65 -49.36 -30.78
N LEU A 655 -59.74 -48.08 -31.12
CA LEU A 655 -59.37 -46.96 -30.26
C LEU A 655 -60.24 -45.72 -30.54
N ILE A 656 -60.71 -45.11 -29.46
CA ILE A 656 -61.44 -43.84 -29.47
C ILE A 656 -60.54 -42.78 -28.83
N ILE A 657 -60.25 -41.71 -29.56
CA ILE A 657 -59.45 -40.58 -29.07
C ILE A 657 -60.38 -39.39 -28.88
N LEU A 658 -60.42 -38.87 -27.66
CA LEU A 658 -61.24 -37.73 -27.29
C LEU A 658 -60.35 -36.50 -27.06
N ASP A 659 -60.47 -35.49 -27.92
CA ASP A 659 -59.86 -34.17 -27.68
C ASP A 659 -60.74 -33.41 -26.68
N ALA A 660 -60.16 -32.86 -25.62
CA ALA A 660 -60.92 -32.19 -24.57
C ALA A 660 -60.37 -30.80 -24.25
N PRO A 661 -61.20 -29.87 -23.75
CA PRO A 661 -60.71 -28.57 -23.29
C PRO A 661 -59.67 -28.72 -22.17
N PRO A 662 -58.88 -27.67 -21.87
CA PRO A 662 -57.90 -27.72 -20.77
C PRO A 662 -58.57 -28.06 -19.44
N LEU A 663 -57.91 -28.85 -18.60
CA LEU A 663 -58.47 -29.38 -17.36
C LEU A 663 -58.61 -28.31 -16.27
N LEU A 664 -57.65 -27.38 -16.16
CA LEU A 664 -57.75 -26.30 -15.18
C LEU A 664 -58.77 -25.26 -15.63
N GLY A 665 -59.81 -25.07 -14.83
CA GLY A 665 -60.83 -24.04 -15.02
C GLY A 665 -62.11 -24.48 -15.73
N PHE A 666 -62.23 -25.76 -16.11
CA PHE A 666 -63.40 -26.30 -16.82
C PHE A 666 -63.87 -27.63 -16.20
N ALA A 667 -65.19 -27.85 -16.16
CA ALA A 667 -65.78 -29.04 -15.53
C ALA A 667 -65.98 -30.20 -16.52
N GLU A 668 -66.18 -29.88 -17.80
CA GLU A 668 -66.29 -30.81 -18.91
C GLU A 668 -65.16 -31.85 -18.96
N PRO A 669 -63.86 -31.47 -18.95
CA PRO A 669 -62.77 -32.43 -19.08
C PRO A 669 -62.65 -33.35 -17.86
N LEU A 670 -63.17 -32.93 -16.69
CA LEU A 670 -63.23 -33.78 -15.49
C LEU A 670 -64.24 -34.92 -15.67
N GLN A 671 -65.41 -34.62 -16.25
CA GLN A 671 -66.43 -35.63 -16.57
C GLN A 671 -65.95 -36.56 -17.70
N MET A 672 -65.26 -36.01 -18.72
CA MET A 672 -64.65 -36.81 -19.78
C MET A 672 -63.58 -37.75 -19.24
N ALA A 673 -62.75 -37.29 -18.30
CA ALA A 673 -61.67 -38.07 -17.71
C ALA A 673 -62.17 -39.29 -16.94
N THR A 674 -63.38 -39.23 -16.36
CA THR A 674 -64.00 -40.37 -15.68
C THR A 674 -64.70 -41.35 -16.62
N ALA A 675 -65.00 -40.93 -17.86
CA ALA A 675 -65.73 -41.73 -18.85
C ALA A 675 -64.83 -42.52 -19.81
N VAL A 676 -63.52 -42.21 -19.85
CA VAL A 676 -62.52 -42.89 -20.69
C VAL A 676 -61.67 -43.87 -19.90
N ASP A 677 -60.99 -44.79 -20.59
CA ASP A 677 -60.10 -45.77 -19.96
C ASP A 677 -58.75 -45.17 -19.51
N GLY A 678 -58.28 -44.13 -20.21
CA GLY A 678 -56.99 -43.49 -19.92
C GLY A 678 -56.91 -42.02 -20.29
N VAL A 679 -56.15 -41.24 -19.52
CA VAL A 679 -55.94 -39.80 -19.72
C VAL A 679 -54.47 -39.51 -20.05
N VAL A 680 -54.25 -38.86 -21.18
CA VAL A 680 -52.95 -38.32 -21.61
C VAL A 680 -52.94 -36.82 -21.34
N VAL A 681 -51.98 -36.37 -20.51
CA VAL A 681 -51.82 -34.96 -20.16
C VAL A 681 -50.72 -34.33 -21.00
N VAL A 682 -51.11 -33.39 -21.86
CA VAL A 682 -50.19 -32.63 -22.69
C VAL A 682 -49.69 -31.42 -21.91
N THR A 683 -48.37 -31.19 -21.93
CA THR A 683 -47.70 -30.08 -21.26
C THR A 683 -46.72 -29.43 -22.23
N ARG A 684 -46.70 -28.10 -22.31
CA ARG A 684 -45.78 -27.39 -23.21
C ARG A 684 -44.44 -27.16 -22.51
N ALA A 685 -43.37 -27.69 -23.09
CA ALA A 685 -42.03 -27.64 -22.53
C ALA A 685 -41.54 -26.18 -22.43
N GLY A 686 -41.06 -25.79 -21.24
CA GLY A 686 -40.52 -24.47 -20.98
C GLY A 686 -41.54 -23.34 -20.84
N GLU A 687 -42.84 -23.63 -20.92
CA GLU A 687 -43.92 -22.65 -20.72
C GLU A 687 -44.86 -23.05 -19.58
N THR A 688 -45.31 -24.30 -19.54
CA THR A 688 -46.25 -24.75 -18.50
C THR A 688 -45.54 -24.86 -17.15
N SER A 689 -46.11 -24.25 -16.11
CA SER A 689 -45.52 -24.32 -14.76
C SER A 689 -45.68 -25.70 -14.13
N ARG A 690 -44.67 -26.14 -13.37
CA ARG A 690 -44.68 -27.39 -12.59
C ARG A 690 -45.90 -27.48 -11.66
N LYS A 691 -46.29 -26.35 -11.06
CA LYS A 691 -47.47 -26.25 -10.18
C LYS A 691 -48.78 -26.51 -10.92
N ALA A 692 -48.91 -26.01 -12.16
CA ALA A 692 -50.11 -26.24 -12.97
C ALA A 692 -50.26 -27.73 -13.32
N VAL A 693 -49.18 -28.38 -13.76
CA VAL A 693 -49.18 -29.82 -14.05
C VAL A 693 -49.48 -30.64 -12.80
N ALA A 694 -48.85 -30.32 -11.66
CA ALA A 694 -49.13 -30.97 -10.38
C ALA A 694 -50.62 -30.85 -9.98
N SER A 695 -51.24 -29.70 -10.23
CA SER A 695 -52.66 -29.47 -9.94
C SER A 695 -53.59 -30.32 -10.82
N VAL A 696 -53.24 -30.50 -12.10
CA VAL A 696 -53.96 -31.40 -13.02
C VAL A 696 -53.88 -32.85 -12.54
N LEU A 697 -52.66 -33.34 -12.29
CA LEU A 697 -52.42 -34.71 -11.84
C LEU A 697 -53.12 -34.99 -10.50
N ALA A 698 -53.04 -34.06 -9.54
CA ALA A 698 -53.76 -34.17 -8.27
C ALA A 698 -55.28 -34.20 -8.45
N THR A 699 -55.81 -33.45 -9.43
CA THR A 699 -57.26 -33.45 -9.71
C THR A 699 -57.70 -34.75 -10.35
N LEU A 700 -56.96 -35.27 -11.33
CA LEU A 700 -57.22 -36.58 -11.94
C LEU A 700 -57.11 -37.72 -10.93
N GLY A 701 -56.10 -37.68 -10.06
CA GLY A 701 -55.92 -38.65 -8.97
C GLY A 701 -57.09 -38.65 -7.98
N ARG A 702 -57.63 -37.47 -7.62
CA ARG A 702 -58.84 -37.38 -6.77
C ARG A 702 -60.08 -38.00 -7.43
N LEU A 703 -60.19 -37.92 -8.75
CA LEU A 703 -61.28 -38.51 -9.52
C LEU A 703 -61.05 -40.00 -9.81
N ARG A 704 -59.90 -40.57 -9.40
CA ARG A 704 -59.47 -41.94 -9.72
C ARG A 704 -59.43 -42.21 -11.24
N ALA A 705 -59.18 -41.17 -12.04
CA ALA A 705 -58.95 -41.33 -13.47
C ALA A 705 -57.55 -41.93 -13.70
N THR A 706 -57.46 -42.89 -14.61
CA THR A 706 -56.19 -43.53 -14.97
C THR A 706 -55.36 -42.60 -15.83
N VAL A 707 -54.28 -42.02 -15.28
CA VAL A 707 -53.35 -41.19 -16.04
C VAL A 707 -52.35 -42.09 -16.75
N VAL A 708 -52.39 -42.11 -18.08
CA VAL A 708 -51.46 -42.90 -18.91
C VAL A 708 -50.06 -42.31 -18.86
N GLY A 709 -49.97 -40.98 -18.83
CA GLY A 709 -48.69 -40.28 -18.66
C GLY A 709 -48.72 -38.86 -19.18
N LEU A 710 -47.57 -38.19 -19.04
CA LEU A 710 -47.36 -36.83 -19.52
C LEU A 710 -46.73 -36.82 -20.92
N VAL A 711 -47.19 -35.92 -21.79
CA VAL A 711 -46.56 -35.64 -23.08
C VAL A 711 -45.96 -34.24 -23.04
N LEU A 712 -44.65 -34.15 -23.20
CA LEU A 712 -43.96 -32.88 -23.33
C LEU A 712 -43.98 -32.43 -24.79
N ASN A 713 -44.79 -31.42 -25.09
CA ASN A 713 -44.92 -30.86 -26.42
C ASN A 713 -44.00 -29.66 -26.64
N GLU A 714 -43.63 -29.43 -27.89
CA GLU A 714 -42.71 -28.38 -28.33
C GLU A 714 -41.34 -28.41 -27.63
N VAL A 715 -40.75 -29.59 -27.48
CA VAL A 715 -39.39 -29.67 -26.94
C VAL A 715 -38.37 -29.10 -27.92
N HIS A 716 -37.40 -28.37 -27.38
CA HIS A 716 -36.27 -27.84 -28.13
C HIS A 716 -34.97 -28.48 -27.63
N LYS A 717 -34.00 -28.69 -28.54
CA LYS A 717 -32.65 -29.20 -28.21
C LYS A 717 -31.92 -28.34 -27.16
N GLU A 718 -32.34 -27.09 -27.00
CA GLU A 718 -31.78 -26.11 -26.07
C GLU A 718 -32.44 -26.13 -24.68
N MET A 719 -33.34 -27.09 -24.38
CA MET A 719 -34.09 -27.14 -23.11
C MET A 719 -33.54 -28.11 -22.06
N SER A 720 -32.90 -29.21 -22.47
CA SER A 720 -32.24 -30.19 -21.57
C SER A 720 -31.22 -31.00 -22.36
N ASP A 721 -30.13 -31.42 -21.71
CA ASP A 721 -29.13 -32.32 -22.30
C ASP A 721 -29.74 -33.71 -22.63
N SER A 722 -30.79 -34.13 -21.93
CA SER A 722 -31.52 -35.38 -22.23
C SER A 722 -32.19 -35.36 -23.62
N TYR A 723 -32.47 -34.18 -24.19
CA TYR A 723 -32.97 -34.04 -25.57
C TYR A 723 -31.85 -34.03 -26.61
N TYR A 724 -30.58 -33.90 -26.20
CA TYR A 724 -29.44 -33.95 -27.11
C TYR A 724 -29.27 -35.35 -27.72
N TYR A 725 -29.67 -36.40 -26.99
CA TYR A 725 -29.67 -37.79 -27.43
C TYR A 725 -30.79 -38.10 -28.46
N TYR A 726 -31.99 -37.55 -28.27
CA TYR A 726 -33.12 -37.73 -29.21
C TYR A 726 -32.83 -37.13 -30.60
N GLY A 727 -32.09 -36.01 -30.65
CA GLY A 727 -31.66 -35.41 -31.92
C GLY A 727 -30.64 -36.24 -32.72
N HIS A 728 -29.98 -37.21 -32.08
CA HIS A 728 -29.01 -38.09 -32.75
C HIS A 728 -29.67 -39.27 -33.47
N TYR A 729 -30.82 -39.77 -33.00
CA TYR A 729 -31.57 -40.84 -33.67
C TYR A 729 -32.25 -40.39 -34.97
N GLY A 730 -32.67 -39.13 -35.05
CA GLY A 730 -33.16 -38.54 -36.31
C GLY A 730 -32.11 -38.53 -37.43
N LYS A 731 -30.81 -38.57 -37.10
CA LYS A 731 -29.73 -38.74 -38.09
C LYS A 731 -29.54 -40.20 -38.52
N TYR A 732 -30.03 -41.18 -37.76
CA TYR A 732 -29.84 -42.61 -38.03
C TYR A 732 -30.80 -43.13 -39.11
N TYR A 733 -32.03 -42.57 -39.20
CA TYR A 733 -32.96 -42.81 -40.30
C TYR A 733 -32.64 -42.03 -41.59
N ARG A 734 -31.43 -41.49 -41.70
CA ARG A 734 -30.88 -40.95 -42.94
C ARG A 734 -30.65 -42.13 -43.91
N THR A 735 -31.67 -42.50 -44.67
CA THR A 735 -31.44 -43.28 -45.89
C THR A 735 -30.56 -42.44 -46.79
N PRO A 736 -29.40 -42.93 -47.27
CA PRO A 736 -28.68 -42.22 -48.32
C PRO A 736 -29.58 -42.18 -49.55
N SER A 737 -29.98 -40.99 -49.99
CA SER A 737 -30.56 -40.83 -51.32
C SER A 737 -29.54 -41.34 -52.33
N ASN A 738 -29.95 -42.31 -53.14
CA ASN A 738 -29.13 -42.98 -54.16
C ASN A 738 -28.24 -41.99 -54.93
N ALA A 739 -26.98 -42.39 -55.09
CA ALA A 739 -26.11 -41.92 -56.16
C ALA A 739 -26.57 -42.51 -57.51
#